data_AF-A1KBK5-F1
#
_entry.id   AF-A1KBK5-F1
#
_cell.length_a   1.000
_cell.length_b   1.000
_cell.length_c   1.000
_cell.angle_alpha   90.00
_cell.angle_beta   90.00
_cell.angle_gamma   90.00
#
_symmetry.space_group_name_H-M   'P 1'
#
loop_
_entity.id
_entity.type
_entity.pdbx_description
1 polymer ?
#
loop_
_entity_poly.entity_id
_entity_poly.type
_entity_poly.pdbx_seq_one_letter_code
_entity_poly.pdbx_strand_id
1 'polypeptide(L)'
;MKKWTMPLHDECWPRQDRVGEVSASPEHIAGVIARVCGLGSVLDIGSGEGALVRALLARGMDARGIDVSSVVVDRVNRRIPGRISEASVLALPFPDASVDAVVSTDCLEHLAPEDVPAALGEIYRVARRHVVLQIATTEDRDGHWHLTVEGRAWWETRCFEAGFRKHPLYYRVNDYAALNQDGWQVFILLEKVPAEALVAYPLTALMEERNLHMDMLRDSGERSDAHVIRYQWASAYVKSGDRVLDAACGLGYGTHVVRNLTDAAEVVGIDGSDYAIDYATRSYAADDGRVRYRCGLLPQALASYEDGAFDVVISFETLEHVDDPVALLEEFRRVLAPGGRLIASVPNDWSDETGSDPNPHHLHVYTWERLQQEVSAGFIVEATAAQTATRCKIPGQRLEWERCGRSLTPVSPAEAPRTRAEWWLIVGMKSPLQPALPYRERAFANVAATGHPSVRYAEAYDNPWLMHSLVNVGYRLSEPDALDRLAAEVLATANPDSNDRAAALCVAAYQLLGRPLAEAAEVEATLTLVAEVIQREPRDAMGFRWRVSLQFVRARLLLMVGRLDDSLDAFIECAQNDVRRFGVHLATKTTEAWFLAGKLAYTLGRLEQAGTCWRSGVRCGEFLQSASLDDILMNRAYPNLFNHGDGVREYALAWDNIARCANGLHQLARGGRFDIEQLETSFQGEYAIVSRDAQGSREALLRLMPELSDTRALLVERTNMLEAHAEALKREIADLVATRQTLVERTDELVRTRSDLVERTESLVGTRRELVARTDELVATRRDLVERTDDLVGARAALTERTSMLEAALGEIASLKAELAGLRPSHGARS
;
A
#
# COMPACT_ATOMS: atom_id res chain seq x y z
N MET A 1 -42.95 8.58 3.14
CA MET A 1 -42.50 9.20 4.41
C MET A 1 -42.36 8.13 5.48
N LYS A 2 -41.23 7.41 5.50
CA LYS A 2 -40.82 6.62 6.66
C LYS A 2 -40.07 7.58 7.59
N LYS A 3 -40.46 7.62 8.86
CA LYS A 3 -39.84 8.44 9.90
C LYS A 3 -38.39 7.99 10.06
N TRP A 4 -37.46 8.91 9.84
CA TRP A 4 -36.08 8.80 10.28
C TRP A 4 -36.10 8.59 11.80
N THR A 5 -35.59 7.46 12.29
CA THR A 5 -35.07 7.37 13.66
C THR A 5 -34.06 8.49 13.81
N MET A 6 -34.15 9.29 14.88
CA MET A 6 -33.26 10.44 15.09
C MET A 6 -31.81 10.01 14.86
N PRO A 7 -31.03 10.68 14.00
CA PRO A 7 -29.65 10.29 13.77
C PRO A 7 -28.90 10.51 15.08
N LEU A 8 -28.26 9.44 15.57
CA LEU A 8 -27.43 9.43 16.79
C LEU A 8 -26.55 10.70 16.92
N HIS A 9 -26.07 11.24 15.80
CA HIS A 9 -25.13 12.37 15.74
C HIS A 9 -25.68 13.78 15.94
N ASP A 10 -27.01 14.00 15.93
CA ASP A 10 -27.54 15.35 16.19
C ASP A 10 -27.26 15.81 17.64
N GLU A 11 -26.97 14.85 18.54
CA GLU A 11 -26.57 15.10 19.93
C GLU A 11 -25.04 15.22 20.15
N CYS A 12 -24.21 14.95 19.12
CA CYS A 12 -22.74 14.99 19.23
C CYS A 12 -22.20 16.43 19.16
N TRP A 13 -22.56 17.17 18.11
CA TRP A 13 -22.09 18.52 17.84
C TRP A 13 -22.60 19.67 18.74
N PRO A 14 -23.70 19.51 19.50
CA PRO A 14 -24.07 20.43 20.57
C PRO A 14 -23.10 20.42 21.77
N ARG A 15 -22.25 19.40 21.93
CA ARG A 15 -21.32 19.29 23.07
C ARG A 15 -20.11 20.22 22.92
N GLN A 16 -19.81 21.00 23.96
CA GLN A 16 -18.75 22.02 23.91
C GLN A 16 -17.33 21.46 23.79
N ASP A 17 -17.09 20.26 24.29
CA ASP A 17 -15.78 19.57 24.25
C ASP A 17 -15.44 19.02 22.86
N ARG A 18 -16.42 18.94 21.95
CA ARG A 18 -16.26 18.45 20.57
C ARG A 18 -16.13 19.57 19.53
N VAL A 19 -16.24 20.84 19.95
CA VAL A 19 -16.17 21.99 19.04
C VAL A 19 -14.73 22.21 18.57
N GLY A 20 -14.51 22.13 17.25
CA GLY A 20 -13.20 22.37 16.65
C GLY A 20 -12.27 21.16 16.62
N GLU A 21 -12.77 19.96 16.95
CA GLU A 21 -12.04 18.72 16.69
C GLU A 21 -11.81 18.55 15.17
N VAL A 22 -10.59 18.18 14.80
CA VAL A 22 -10.21 17.81 13.45
C VAL A 22 -9.40 16.53 13.57
N SER A 23 -9.83 15.48 12.88
CA SER A 23 -9.25 14.13 12.94
C SER A 23 -7.90 14.01 12.23
N ALA A 24 -7.62 14.90 11.26
CA ALA A 24 -6.41 14.88 10.45
C ALA A 24 -6.03 16.29 9.94
N SER A 25 -4.84 16.47 9.35
CA SER A 25 -4.43 17.75 8.75
C SER A 25 -5.22 18.01 7.46
N PRO A 26 -6.16 18.98 7.44
CA PRO A 26 -6.97 19.26 6.25
C PRO A 26 -6.14 19.75 5.07
N GLU A 27 -5.02 20.44 5.35
CA GLU A 27 -4.08 20.90 4.32
C GLU A 27 -3.37 19.74 3.63
N HIS A 28 -2.98 18.70 4.39
CA HIS A 28 -2.37 17.51 3.82
C HIS A 28 -3.36 16.78 2.91
N ILE A 29 -4.57 16.53 3.41
CA ILE A 29 -5.65 15.83 2.68
C ILE A 29 -6.04 16.62 1.42
N ALA A 30 -6.23 17.93 1.53
CA ALA A 30 -6.51 18.79 0.38
C ALA A 30 -5.38 18.76 -0.66
N GLY A 31 -4.12 18.61 -0.22
CA GLY A 31 -2.98 18.40 -1.11
C GLY A 31 -3.01 17.05 -1.84
N VAL A 32 -3.44 15.99 -1.16
CA VAL A 32 -3.64 14.67 -1.80
C VAL A 32 -4.79 14.74 -2.81
N ILE A 33 -5.94 15.29 -2.42
CA ILE A 33 -7.12 15.43 -3.31
C ILE A 33 -6.77 16.26 -4.54
N ALA A 34 -6.09 17.40 -4.39
CA ALA A 34 -5.72 18.23 -5.54
C ALA A 34 -4.80 17.48 -6.53
N ARG A 35 -3.90 16.62 -6.03
CA ARG A 35 -3.02 15.79 -6.88
C ARG A 35 -3.75 14.64 -7.55
N VAL A 36 -4.67 13.98 -6.85
CA VAL A 36 -5.42 12.82 -7.35
C VAL A 36 -6.53 13.26 -8.30
N CYS A 37 -7.32 14.24 -7.87
CA CYS A 37 -8.56 14.61 -8.52
C CYS A 37 -8.42 15.77 -9.51
N GLY A 38 -7.33 16.53 -9.46
CA GLY A 38 -7.13 17.77 -10.21
C GLY A 38 -7.94 18.95 -9.65
N LEU A 39 -7.84 20.11 -10.29
CA LEU A 39 -8.63 21.29 -9.92
C LEU A 39 -10.04 21.18 -10.51
N GLY A 40 -11.04 20.97 -9.66
CA GLY A 40 -12.42 20.77 -10.07
C GLY A 40 -13.42 20.96 -8.93
N SER A 41 -14.64 20.51 -9.16
CA SER A 41 -15.71 20.50 -8.15
C SER A 41 -15.53 19.34 -7.17
N VAL A 42 -15.62 19.64 -5.87
CA VAL A 42 -15.43 18.65 -4.80
C VAL A 42 -16.60 18.70 -3.82
N LEU A 43 -17.12 17.53 -3.47
CA LEU A 43 -18.08 17.36 -2.40
C LEU A 43 -17.43 16.68 -1.19
N ASP A 44 -17.46 17.35 -0.04
CA ASP A 44 -17.02 16.83 1.25
C ASP A 44 -18.20 16.30 2.07
N ILE A 45 -18.24 15.00 2.35
CA ILE A 45 -19.31 14.31 3.08
C ILE A 45 -18.91 14.18 4.54
N GLY A 46 -19.79 14.63 5.44
CA GLY A 46 -19.46 14.72 6.87
C GLY A 46 -18.49 15.88 7.12
N SER A 47 -18.73 17.02 6.47
CA SER A 47 -17.80 18.15 6.41
C SER A 47 -17.51 18.82 7.77
N GLY A 48 -18.30 18.52 8.81
CA GLY A 48 -18.09 19.04 10.15
C GLY A 48 -17.94 20.57 10.15
N GLU A 49 -16.92 21.08 10.85
CA GLU A 49 -16.63 22.53 10.91
C GLU A 49 -16.10 23.14 9.59
N GLY A 50 -16.13 22.39 8.48
CA GLY A 50 -15.79 22.85 7.12
C GLY A 50 -14.30 23.12 6.90
N ALA A 51 -13.42 22.53 7.71
CA ALA A 51 -11.98 22.77 7.65
C ALA A 51 -11.39 22.31 6.31
N LEU A 52 -11.76 21.12 5.84
CA LEU A 52 -11.32 20.59 4.56
C LEU A 52 -11.87 21.40 3.38
N VAL A 53 -13.17 21.76 3.40
CA VAL A 53 -13.77 22.64 2.39
C VAL A 53 -12.99 23.95 2.24
N ARG A 54 -12.59 24.60 3.36
CA ARG A 54 -11.75 25.81 3.30
C ARG A 54 -10.36 25.54 2.72
N ALA A 55 -9.72 24.43 3.10
CA ALA A 55 -8.39 24.06 2.62
C ALA A 55 -8.38 23.76 1.11
N LEU A 56 -9.47 23.20 0.58
CA LEU A 56 -9.70 22.96 -0.85
C LEU A 56 -10.00 24.28 -1.60
N LEU A 57 -10.85 25.16 -1.05
CA LEU A 57 -11.12 26.49 -1.62
C LEU A 57 -9.84 27.33 -1.72
N ALA A 58 -8.98 27.29 -0.70
CA ALA A 58 -7.70 28.00 -0.69
C ALA A 58 -6.72 27.49 -1.79
N ARG A 59 -6.95 26.29 -2.32
CA ARG A 59 -6.21 25.70 -3.44
C ARG A 59 -6.87 25.92 -4.81
N GLY A 60 -7.97 26.67 -4.85
CA GLY A 60 -8.67 27.01 -6.09
C GLY A 60 -9.68 25.97 -6.58
N MET A 61 -10.07 25.02 -5.74
CA MET A 61 -11.11 24.02 -6.08
C MET A 61 -12.51 24.55 -5.73
N ASP A 62 -13.54 24.17 -6.49
CA ASP A 62 -14.94 24.49 -6.14
C ASP A 62 -15.48 23.47 -5.12
N ALA A 63 -15.09 23.64 -3.86
CA ALA A 63 -15.49 22.75 -2.80
C ALA A 63 -16.83 23.15 -2.15
N ARG A 64 -17.64 22.14 -1.86
CA ARG A 64 -18.87 22.20 -1.07
C ARG A 64 -18.87 21.06 -0.07
N GLY A 65 -19.60 21.20 1.02
CA GLY A 65 -19.75 20.13 2.01
C GLY A 65 -21.20 19.84 2.34
N ILE A 66 -21.43 18.67 2.91
CA ILE A 66 -22.68 18.33 3.58
C ILE A 66 -22.41 17.82 5.00
N ASP A 67 -23.38 18.04 5.87
CA ASP A 67 -23.40 17.46 7.21
C ASP A 67 -24.85 17.18 7.63
N VAL A 68 -25.07 16.19 8.49
CA VAL A 68 -26.40 15.87 9.00
C VAL A 68 -26.82 16.82 10.12
N SER A 69 -25.88 17.49 10.80
CA SER A 69 -26.19 18.39 11.91
C SER A 69 -26.46 19.81 11.44
N SER A 70 -27.71 20.23 11.53
CA SER A 70 -28.14 21.62 11.25
C SER A 70 -27.34 22.67 12.04
N VAL A 71 -26.95 22.35 13.29
CA VAL A 71 -26.17 23.24 14.17
C VAL A 71 -24.79 23.55 13.60
N VAL A 72 -24.12 22.55 13.04
CA VAL A 72 -22.79 22.70 12.42
C VAL A 72 -22.91 23.45 11.11
N VAL A 73 -23.88 23.08 10.27
CA VAL A 73 -24.17 23.72 8.98
C VAL A 73 -24.39 25.23 9.17
N ASP A 74 -25.25 25.62 10.12
CA ASP A 74 -25.52 27.03 10.42
C ASP A 74 -24.26 27.78 10.89
N ARG A 75 -23.45 27.15 11.73
CA ARG A 75 -22.22 27.74 12.27
C ARG A 75 -21.17 27.96 11.19
N VAL A 76 -20.99 26.97 10.32
CA VAL A 76 -20.01 27.03 9.24
C VAL A 76 -20.45 28.01 8.15
N ASN A 77 -21.74 28.05 7.81
CA ASN A 77 -22.27 29.01 6.84
C ASN A 77 -22.21 30.47 7.34
N ARG A 78 -22.06 30.74 8.64
CA ARG A 78 -21.69 32.10 9.12
C ARG A 78 -20.26 32.50 8.74
N ARG A 79 -19.36 31.53 8.52
CA ARG A 79 -17.94 31.74 8.17
C ARG A 79 -17.70 31.61 6.66
N ILE A 80 -18.35 30.65 6.01
CA ILE A 80 -18.29 30.38 4.57
C ILE A 80 -19.70 30.24 3.97
N PRO A 81 -20.42 31.35 3.74
CA PRO A 81 -21.84 31.31 3.37
C PRO A 81 -22.15 30.46 2.13
N GLY A 82 -23.14 29.57 2.28
CA GLY A 82 -23.69 28.78 1.18
C GLY A 82 -22.80 27.64 0.70
N ARG A 83 -21.75 27.28 1.45
CA ARG A 83 -20.80 26.22 1.06
C ARG A 83 -21.13 24.87 1.68
N ILE A 84 -21.82 24.85 2.82
CA ILE A 84 -22.24 23.61 3.48
C ILE A 84 -23.77 23.50 3.45
N SER A 85 -24.30 22.30 3.16
CA SER A 85 -25.75 22.02 3.17
C SER A 85 -26.09 20.93 4.17
N GLU A 86 -27.27 21.00 4.77
CA GLU A 86 -27.80 19.93 5.63
C GLU A 86 -28.28 18.76 4.75
N ALA A 87 -27.64 17.59 4.86
CA ALA A 87 -28.02 16.39 4.11
C ALA A 87 -27.39 15.12 4.69
N SER A 88 -28.00 13.97 4.36
CA SER A 88 -27.45 12.65 4.68
C SER A 88 -26.74 12.05 3.47
N VAL A 89 -25.63 11.33 3.69
CA VAL A 89 -24.96 10.54 2.65
C VAL A 89 -25.86 9.47 2.02
N LEU A 90 -26.91 9.03 2.73
CA LEU A 90 -27.88 8.07 2.22
C LEU A 90 -28.84 8.66 1.17
N ALA A 91 -28.86 9.99 1.02
CA ALA A 91 -29.68 10.69 0.03
C ALA A 91 -29.05 12.06 -0.28
N LEU A 92 -28.09 12.06 -1.21
CA LEU A 92 -27.33 13.26 -1.57
C LEU A 92 -28.18 14.20 -2.44
N PRO A 93 -28.31 15.50 -2.09
CA PRO A 93 -29.14 16.47 -2.81
C PRO A 93 -28.46 17.02 -4.07
N PHE A 94 -27.70 16.17 -4.77
CA PHE A 94 -26.92 16.52 -5.94
C PHE A 94 -27.35 15.67 -7.13
N PRO A 95 -27.36 16.21 -8.37
CA PRO A 95 -27.63 15.42 -9.56
C PRO A 95 -26.56 14.34 -9.81
N ASP A 96 -26.88 13.40 -10.67
CA ASP A 96 -25.96 12.35 -11.10
C ASP A 96 -24.72 12.95 -11.79
N ALA A 97 -23.53 12.42 -11.49
CA ALA A 97 -22.24 12.83 -12.03
C ALA A 97 -22.00 14.35 -12.00
N SER A 98 -22.49 15.03 -10.96
CA SER A 98 -22.49 16.49 -10.86
C SER A 98 -21.25 17.09 -10.21
N VAL A 99 -20.42 16.27 -9.54
CA VAL A 99 -19.14 16.70 -8.94
C VAL A 99 -17.98 15.85 -9.43
N ASP A 100 -16.83 16.46 -9.65
CA ASP A 100 -15.66 15.77 -10.21
C ASP A 100 -15.06 14.77 -9.21
N ALA A 101 -15.06 15.13 -7.92
CA ALA A 101 -14.61 14.27 -6.84
C ALA A 101 -15.53 14.33 -5.61
N VAL A 102 -15.68 13.18 -4.94
CA VAL A 102 -16.29 13.09 -3.62
C VAL A 102 -15.23 12.71 -2.61
N VAL A 103 -15.27 13.35 -1.45
CA VAL A 103 -14.38 13.08 -0.33
C VAL A 103 -15.21 12.83 0.91
N SER A 104 -14.79 11.88 1.73
CA SER A 104 -15.38 11.64 3.05
C SER A 104 -14.25 11.34 4.01
N THR A 105 -14.16 12.10 5.10
CA THR A 105 -13.15 11.90 6.15
C THR A 105 -13.85 11.73 7.48
N ASP A 106 -13.60 10.59 8.14
CA ASP A 106 -14.12 10.26 9.46
C ASP A 106 -15.64 10.43 9.57
N CYS A 107 -16.35 9.79 8.64
CA CYS A 107 -17.81 9.91 8.52
C CYS A 107 -18.50 8.58 8.24
N LEU A 108 -17.96 7.75 7.33
CA LEU A 108 -18.65 6.53 6.89
C LEU A 108 -18.68 5.43 7.96
N GLU A 109 -17.71 5.40 8.87
CA GLU A 109 -17.67 4.53 10.05
C GLU A 109 -18.85 4.77 11.01
N HIS A 110 -19.53 5.92 10.92
CA HIS A 110 -20.73 6.22 11.70
C HIS A 110 -22.00 5.61 11.12
N LEU A 111 -21.94 5.00 9.94
CA LEU A 111 -23.07 4.27 9.36
C LEU A 111 -23.12 2.85 9.92
N ALA A 112 -24.32 2.30 10.07
CA ALA A 112 -24.47 0.87 10.33
C ALA A 112 -23.97 0.07 9.10
N PRO A 113 -23.39 -1.14 9.29
CA PRO A 113 -22.84 -1.92 8.18
C PRO A 113 -23.84 -2.16 7.02
N GLU A 114 -25.14 -2.27 7.32
CA GLU A 114 -26.22 -2.43 6.33
C GLU A 114 -26.52 -1.17 5.50
N ASP A 115 -26.18 0.01 5.99
CA ASP A 115 -26.42 1.30 5.31
C ASP A 115 -25.25 1.72 4.41
N VAL A 116 -24.06 1.15 4.63
CA VAL A 116 -22.84 1.43 3.83
C VAL A 116 -23.06 1.23 2.32
N PRO A 117 -23.69 0.13 1.84
CA PRO A 117 -23.94 -0.03 0.40
C PRO A 117 -24.80 1.08 -0.20
N ALA A 118 -25.81 1.57 0.53
CA ALA A 118 -26.68 2.65 0.06
C ALA A 118 -25.92 3.99 -0.02
N ALA A 119 -25.10 4.29 0.99
CA ALA A 119 -24.23 5.45 1.01
C ALA A 119 -23.22 5.44 -0.16
N LEU A 120 -22.53 4.32 -0.38
CA LEU A 120 -21.59 4.17 -1.49
C LEU A 120 -22.29 4.25 -2.86
N GLY A 121 -23.53 3.77 -2.97
CA GLY A 121 -24.36 3.93 -4.17
C GLY A 121 -24.69 5.40 -4.48
N GLU A 122 -25.04 6.20 -3.47
CA GLU A 122 -25.24 7.64 -3.64
C GLU A 122 -23.93 8.37 -4.00
N ILE A 123 -22.82 7.99 -3.36
CA ILE A 123 -21.49 8.52 -3.70
C ILE A 123 -21.15 8.19 -5.16
N TYR A 124 -21.39 6.95 -5.62
CA TYR A 124 -21.20 6.55 -7.02
C TYR A 124 -22.08 7.38 -7.95
N ARG A 125 -23.35 7.56 -7.60
CA ARG A 125 -24.31 8.34 -8.40
C ARG A 125 -23.82 9.78 -8.61
N VAL A 126 -23.39 10.46 -7.55
CA VAL A 126 -23.02 11.89 -7.57
C VAL A 126 -21.61 12.12 -8.12
N ALA A 127 -20.64 11.24 -7.83
CA ALA A 127 -19.27 11.37 -8.31
C ALA A 127 -19.17 11.14 -9.83
N ARG A 128 -18.40 12.01 -10.49
CA ARG A 128 -18.07 11.85 -11.91
C ARG A 128 -16.88 10.93 -12.11
N ARG A 129 -15.83 11.06 -11.30
CA ARG A 129 -14.57 10.34 -11.49
C ARG A 129 -13.99 9.75 -10.22
N HIS A 130 -13.65 10.60 -9.25
CA HIS A 130 -12.78 10.19 -8.15
C HIS A 130 -13.51 10.18 -6.81
N VAL A 131 -13.09 9.27 -5.93
CA VAL A 131 -13.56 9.20 -4.55
C VAL A 131 -12.36 9.03 -3.62
N VAL A 132 -12.31 9.80 -2.54
CA VAL A 132 -11.28 9.71 -1.50
C VAL A 132 -11.95 9.47 -0.16
N LEU A 133 -11.62 8.35 0.48
CA LEU A 133 -12.18 7.96 1.77
C LEU A 133 -11.07 7.89 2.81
N GLN A 134 -11.26 8.56 3.94
CA GLN A 134 -10.50 8.33 5.15
C GLN A 134 -11.47 7.83 6.22
N ILE A 135 -11.20 6.65 6.76
CA ILE A 135 -12.16 5.93 7.60
C ILE A 135 -11.43 5.38 8.81
N ALA A 136 -11.95 5.63 10.01
CA ALA A 136 -11.48 4.99 11.22
C ALA A 136 -11.82 3.49 11.23
N THR A 137 -10.86 2.66 11.64
CA THR A 137 -10.97 1.20 11.71
C THR A 137 -11.03 0.68 13.14
N THR A 138 -10.96 1.58 14.13
CA THR A 138 -11.05 1.28 15.56
C THR A 138 -12.28 1.96 16.15
N GLU A 139 -12.72 1.49 17.32
CA GLU A 139 -13.76 2.17 18.09
C GLU A 139 -13.37 3.63 18.38
N ASP A 140 -14.37 4.51 18.42
CA ASP A 140 -14.16 5.88 18.86
C ASP A 140 -13.84 5.92 20.37
N ARG A 141 -13.40 7.08 20.86
CA ARG A 141 -13.00 7.26 22.27
C ARG A 141 -14.07 6.78 23.28
N ASP A 142 -15.34 6.94 22.94
CA ASP A 142 -16.46 6.61 23.81
C ASP A 142 -17.10 5.26 23.43
N GLY A 143 -16.67 4.61 22.34
CA GLY A 143 -17.17 3.32 21.86
C GLY A 143 -18.65 3.33 21.46
N HIS A 144 -19.17 4.49 21.07
CA HIS A 144 -20.60 4.71 20.85
C HIS A 144 -20.95 5.26 19.47
N TRP A 145 -19.97 5.81 18.76
CA TRP A 145 -20.22 6.59 17.53
C TRP A 145 -19.78 5.85 16.28
N HIS A 146 -18.75 5.01 16.36
CA HIS A 146 -18.35 4.16 15.23
C HIS A 146 -19.25 2.91 15.22
N LEU A 147 -20.22 2.88 14.30
CA LEU A 147 -21.16 1.76 14.13
C LEU A 147 -20.57 0.67 13.24
N THR A 148 -19.67 1.02 12.33
CA THR A 148 -18.90 0.09 11.49
C THR A 148 -17.42 0.19 11.84
N VAL A 149 -16.90 -0.84 12.53
CA VAL A 149 -15.49 -0.94 12.92
C VAL A 149 -14.88 -2.12 12.17
N GLU A 150 -14.55 -1.88 10.90
CA GLU A 150 -14.06 -2.89 9.96
C GLU A 150 -12.73 -2.47 9.33
N GLY A 151 -11.90 -3.45 8.96
CA GLY A 151 -10.60 -3.21 8.34
C GLY A 151 -10.67 -2.79 6.87
N ARG A 152 -9.51 -2.43 6.30
CA ARG A 152 -9.37 -1.96 4.92
C ARG A 152 -9.99 -2.92 3.90
N ALA A 153 -9.74 -4.21 4.03
CA ALA A 153 -10.20 -5.20 3.05
C ALA A 153 -11.73 -5.23 2.94
N TRP A 154 -12.44 -5.04 4.06
CA TRP A 154 -13.90 -4.96 4.07
C TRP A 154 -14.38 -3.70 3.33
N TRP A 155 -13.82 -2.54 3.66
CA TRP A 155 -14.17 -1.26 3.02
C TRP A 155 -13.85 -1.24 1.52
N GLU A 156 -12.67 -1.72 1.12
CA GLU A 156 -12.31 -1.89 -0.29
C GLU A 156 -13.35 -2.74 -1.02
N THR A 157 -13.72 -3.88 -0.44
CA THR A 157 -14.71 -4.80 -1.03
C THR A 157 -16.06 -4.12 -1.22
N ARG A 158 -16.56 -3.38 -0.21
CA ARG A 158 -17.80 -2.59 -0.34
C ARG A 158 -17.72 -1.52 -1.42
N CYS A 159 -16.57 -0.88 -1.58
CA CYS A 159 -16.37 0.09 -2.64
C CYS A 159 -16.41 -0.58 -4.03
N PHE A 160 -15.82 -1.76 -4.19
CA PHE A 160 -15.83 -2.48 -5.47
C PHE A 160 -17.23 -2.98 -5.83
N GLU A 161 -18.00 -3.45 -4.84
CA GLU A 161 -19.42 -3.81 -5.00
C GLU A 161 -20.25 -2.62 -5.48
N ALA A 162 -19.95 -1.41 -5.00
CA ALA A 162 -20.61 -0.17 -5.42
C ALA A 162 -20.17 0.35 -6.81
N GLY A 163 -19.22 -0.32 -7.47
CA GLY A 163 -18.77 0.03 -8.82
C GLY A 163 -17.50 0.88 -8.89
N PHE A 164 -16.72 0.94 -7.82
CA PHE A 164 -15.41 1.61 -7.81
C PHE A 164 -14.27 0.63 -8.10
N ARG A 165 -13.08 1.20 -8.35
CA ARG A 165 -11.78 0.51 -8.36
C ARG A 165 -10.72 1.39 -7.70
N LYS A 166 -9.62 0.79 -7.23
CA LYS A 166 -8.46 1.52 -6.72
C LYS A 166 -7.93 2.49 -7.78
N HIS A 167 -7.66 3.72 -7.38
CA HIS A 167 -7.05 4.72 -8.25
C HIS A 167 -5.58 4.34 -8.54
N PRO A 168 -5.00 4.62 -9.73
CA PRO A 168 -3.60 4.33 -10.03
C PRO A 168 -2.56 4.87 -9.03
N LEU A 169 -2.86 5.98 -8.36
CA LEU A 169 -2.01 6.59 -7.32
C LEU A 169 -2.14 5.93 -5.93
N TYR A 170 -2.93 4.86 -5.77
CA TYR A 170 -3.23 4.24 -4.47
C TYR A 170 -1.96 3.95 -3.67
N TYR A 171 -0.96 3.31 -4.29
CA TYR A 171 0.28 2.91 -3.60
C TYR A 171 1.36 4.00 -3.57
N ARG A 172 1.09 5.19 -4.10
CA ARG A 172 1.91 6.40 -3.81
C ARG A 172 1.50 7.05 -2.50
N VAL A 173 0.28 6.77 -2.03
CA VAL A 173 -0.25 7.27 -0.76
C VAL A 173 -0.20 6.18 0.31
N ASN A 174 -0.51 4.94 -0.06
CA ASN A 174 -0.47 3.79 0.83
C ASN A 174 0.76 2.92 0.53
N ASP A 175 1.80 3.03 1.35
CA ASP A 175 3.02 2.22 1.18
C ASP A 175 2.71 0.72 1.21
N TYR A 176 3.28 -0.04 0.26
CA TYR A 176 2.98 -1.46 0.06
C TYR A 176 3.29 -2.31 1.30
N ALA A 177 4.39 -2.06 2.00
CA ALA A 177 4.75 -2.80 3.21
C ALA A 177 3.95 -2.33 4.43
N ALA A 178 3.53 -1.07 4.47
CA ALA A 178 2.62 -0.57 5.49
C ALA A 178 1.26 -1.27 5.47
N LEU A 179 0.77 -1.68 4.30
CA LEU A 179 -0.50 -2.41 4.12
C LEU A 179 -0.57 -3.80 4.80
N ASN A 180 0.52 -4.29 5.38
CA ASN A 180 0.51 -5.50 6.22
C ASN A 180 -0.29 -5.34 7.52
N GLN A 181 -0.48 -4.10 7.98
CA GLN A 181 -1.19 -3.78 9.20
C GLN A 181 -2.05 -2.56 8.95
N ASP A 182 -3.36 -2.68 9.13
CA ASP A 182 -4.23 -1.52 9.13
C ASP A 182 -3.93 -0.68 10.38
N GLY A 183 -3.72 0.63 10.19
CA GLY A 183 -3.67 1.58 11.29
C GLY A 183 -5.06 1.81 11.88
N TRP A 184 -5.17 2.73 12.84
CA TRP A 184 -6.47 3.18 13.40
C TRP A 184 -7.35 3.93 12.37
N GLN A 185 -6.75 4.34 11.25
CA GLN A 185 -7.41 4.91 10.09
C GLN A 185 -6.84 4.28 8.83
N VAL A 186 -7.71 4.10 7.83
CA VAL A 186 -7.34 3.70 6.47
C VAL A 186 -7.66 4.81 5.49
N PHE A 187 -6.90 4.86 4.40
CA PHE A 187 -7.04 5.88 3.37
C PHE A 187 -7.24 5.19 2.01
N ILE A 188 -8.43 5.29 1.43
CA ILE A 188 -8.81 4.56 0.22
C ILE A 188 -9.00 5.56 -0.92
N LEU A 189 -8.19 5.40 -1.96
CA LEU A 189 -8.26 6.19 -3.19
C LEU A 189 -8.95 5.41 -4.30
N LEU A 190 -10.01 5.97 -4.85
CA LEU A 190 -10.89 5.27 -5.78
C LEU A 190 -11.16 6.11 -7.03
N GLU A 191 -11.48 5.40 -8.09
CA GLU A 191 -12.13 5.96 -9.25
C GLU A 191 -13.32 5.11 -9.70
N LYS A 192 -14.21 5.74 -10.45
CA LYS A 192 -15.46 5.16 -10.93
C LYS A 192 -15.20 4.23 -12.12
N VAL A 193 -15.74 3.02 -12.07
CA VAL A 193 -15.78 2.14 -13.24
C VAL A 193 -16.89 2.63 -14.19
N PRO A 194 -16.64 2.72 -15.52
CA PRO A 194 -17.67 3.08 -16.49
C PRO A 194 -18.91 2.20 -16.39
N ALA A 195 -20.10 2.80 -16.48
CA ALA A 195 -21.36 2.08 -16.30
C ALA A 195 -21.53 0.94 -17.34
N GLU A 196 -21.09 1.16 -18.57
CA GLU A 196 -21.12 0.13 -19.62
C GLU A 196 -20.24 -1.08 -19.29
N ALA A 197 -19.08 -0.86 -18.65
CA ALA A 197 -18.20 -1.93 -18.20
C ALA A 197 -18.82 -2.68 -17.01
N LEU A 198 -19.47 -2.00 -16.07
CA LEU A 198 -20.16 -2.65 -14.94
C LEU A 198 -21.32 -3.54 -15.39
N VAL A 199 -22.05 -3.15 -16.43
CA VAL A 199 -23.16 -3.94 -16.99
C VAL A 199 -22.63 -5.17 -17.73
N ALA A 200 -21.60 -5.01 -18.55
CA ALA A 200 -21.01 -6.13 -19.29
C ALA A 200 -20.22 -7.09 -18.38
N TYR A 201 -19.57 -6.55 -17.35
CA TYR A 201 -18.64 -7.24 -16.47
C TYR A 201 -18.90 -6.89 -15.00
N PRO A 202 -20.01 -7.40 -14.44
CA PRO A 202 -20.31 -7.21 -13.03
C PRO A 202 -19.23 -7.85 -12.16
N LEU A 203 -19.04 -7.33 -10.94
CA LEU A 203 -18.00 -7.84 -10.03
C LEU A 203 -18.16 -9.35 -9.76
N THR A 204 -19.40 -9.85 -9.69
CA THR A 204 -19.67 -11.28 -9.50
C THR A 204 -19.08 -12.14 -10.61
N ALA A 205 -19.14 -11.70 -11.87
CA ALA A 205 -18.54 -12.43 -12.99
C ALA A 205 -17.01 -12.43 -12.91
N LEU A 206 -16.41 -11.29 -12.52
CA LEU A 206 -14.96 -11.23 -12.26
C LEU A 206 -14.54 -12.13 -11.09
N MET A 207 -15.37 -12.24 -10.05
CA MET A 207 -15.10 -13.11 -8.91
C MET A 207 -15.19 -14.60 -9.26
N GLU A 208 -16.13 -14.99 -10.14
CA GLU A 208 -16.23 -16.36 -10.66
C GLU A 208 -14.96 -16.75 -11.45
N GLU A 209 -14.42 -15.82 -12.22
CA GLU A 209 -13.20 -15.99 -13.03
C GLU A 209 -11.92 -15.52 -12.30
N ARG A 210 -11.97 -15.27 -10.99
CA ARG A 210 -10.91 -14.55 -10.23
C ARG A 210 -9.50 -15.10 -10.39
N ASN A 211 -9.37 -16.40 -10.67
CA ASN A 211 -8.06 -17.03 -10.83
C ASN A 211 -7.42 -16.75 -12.20
N LEU A 212 -8.24 -16.53 -13.23
CA LEU A 212 -7.80 -16.35 -14.63
C LEU A 212 -7.97 -14.90 -15.10
N HIS A 213 -9.12 -14.27 -14.78
CA HIS A 213 -9.50 -12.95 -15.27
C HIS A 213 -10.01 -12.08 -14.11
N MET A 214 -9.08 -11.50 -13.34
CA MET A 214 -9.41 -10.50 -12.31
C MET A 214 -8.77 -9.15 -12.60
N ASP A 215 -9.54 -8.09 -12.40
CA ASP A 215 -9.05 -6.72 -12.39
C ASP A 215 -8.47 -6.46 -11.00
N MET A 216 -7.15 -6.36 -10.90
CA MET A 216 -6.46 -6.21 -9.60
C MET A 216 -6.70 -4.84 -8.95
N LEU A 217 -7.28 -3.86 -9.67
CA LEU A 217 -7.77 -2.61 -9.05
C LEU A 217 -9.16 -2.80 -8.43
N ARG A 218 -9.88 -3.89 -8.73
CA ARG A 218 -11.21 -4.24 -8.19
C ARG A 218 -11.16 -5.46 -7.27
N ASP A 219 -9.97 -5.85 -6.83
CA ASP A 219 -9.77 -6.93 -5.87
C ASP A 219 -9.12 -6.37 -4.59
N SER A 220 -9.44 -7.00 -3.46
CA SER A 220 -8.88 -6.64 -2.16
C SER A 220 -7.82 -7.67 -1.74
N GLY A 221 -6.90 -7.25 -0.87
CA GLY A 221 -5.93 -8.15 -0.25
C GLY A 221 -4.59 -8.29 -0.96
N GLU A 222 -3.75 -9.16 -0.39
CA GLU A 222 -2.30 -9.25 -0.65
C GLU A 222 -1.95 -9.50 -2.12
N ARG A 223 -2.66 -10.41 -2.78
CA ARG A 223 -2.45 -10.73 -4.21
C ARG A 223 -2.66 -9.49 -5.09
N SER A 224 -3.82 -8.85 -4.98
CA SER A 224 -4.17 -7.67 -5.78
C SER A 224 -3.14 -6.56 -5.61
N ASP A 225 -2.75 -6.28 -4.36
CA ASP A 225 -1.76 -5.28 -4.02
C ASP A 225 -0.40 -5.61 -4.64
N ALA A 226 0.00 -6.88 -4.61
CA ALA A 226 1.26 -7.36 -5.18
C ALA A 226 1.33 -7.16 -6.69
N HIS A 227 0.27 -7.42 -7.45
CA HIS A 227 0.29 -7.21 -8.90
C HIS A 227 0.37 -5.71 -9.25
N VAL A 228 -0.42 -4.86 -8.60
CA VAL A 228 -0.49 -3.43 -8.97
C VAL A 228 0.78 -2.67 -8.61
N ILE A 229 1.40 -2.98 -7.45
CA ILE A 229 2.64 -2.30 -7.04
C ILE A 229 3.80 -2.56 -8.02
N ARG A 230 3.83 -3.68 -8.76
CA ARG A 230 4.85 -3.93 -9.79
C ARG A 230 4.76 -2.94 -10.94
N TYR A 231 3.55 -2.57 -11.36
CA TYR A 231 3.36 -1.54 -12.39
C TYR A 231 3.76 -0.15 -11.89
N GLN A 232 3.50 0.18 -10.62
CA GLN A 232 4.02 1.40 -10.02
C GLN A 232 5.57 1.41 -9.97
N TRP A 233 6.19 0.27 -9.65
CA TRP A 233 7.64 0.13 -9.67
C TRP A 233 8.21 0.23 -11.09
N ALA A 234 7.60 -0.44 -12.07
CA ALA A 234 7.98 -0.36 -13.49
C ALA A 234 7.87 1.06 -14.04
N SER A 235 6.89 1.83 -13.58
CA SER A 235 6.70 3.23 -13.99
C SER A 235 7.90 4.13 -13.67
N ALA A 236 8.78 3.74 -12.72
CA ALA A 236 10.02 4.48 -12.43
C ALA A 236 11.06 4.39 -13.57
N TYR A 237 10.90 3.43 -14.50
CA TYR A 237 11.78 3.20 -15.64
C TYR A 237 11.19 3.68 -16.97
N VAL A 238 9.97 4.22 -16.95
CA VAL A 238 9.28 4.80 -18.12
C VAL A 238 9.55 6.30 -18.16
N LYS A 239 10.07 6.77 -19.28
CA LYS A 239 10.46 8.16 -19.51
C LYS A 239 9.32 8.94 -20.14
N SER A 240 9.35 10.25 -20.00
CA SER A 240 8.42 11.12 -20.73
C SER A 240 8.57 10.88 -22.23
N GLY A 241 7.45 10.72 -22.93
CA GLY A 241 7.43 10.48 -24.37
C GLY A 241 7.79 9.05 -24.81
N ASP A 242 8.04 8.11 -23.88
CA ASP A 242 8.28 6.70 -24.23
C ASP A 242 7.02 6.06 -24.84
N ARG A 243 7.23 5.14 -25.78
CA ARG A 243 6.19 4.23 -26.26
C ARG A 243 6.32 2.92 -25.50
N VAL A 244 5.27 2.54 -24.78
CA VAL A 244 5.29 1.40 -23.85
C VAL A 244 4.44 0.27 -24.41
N LEU A 245 4.96 -0.95 -24.35
CA LEU A 245 4.21 -2.18 -24.57
C LEU A 245 4.01 -2.88 -23.23
N ASP A 246 2.76 -3.20 -22.91
CA ASP A 246 2.36 -4.09 -21.82
C ASP A 246 1.98 -5.46 -22.44
N ALA A 247 2.92 -6.39 -22.40
CA ALA A 247 2.85 -7.69 -23.07
C ALA A 247 2.34 -8.77 -22.10
N ALA A 248 1.17 -9.33 -22.43
CA ALA A 248 0.27 -10.09 -21.54
C ALA A 248 -0.41 -9.17 -20.50
N CYS A 249 -1.12 -8.15 -21.00
CA CYS A 249 -1.72 -7.11 -20.16
C CYS A 249 -2.93 -7.59 -19.34
N GLY A 250 -3.43 -8.81 -19.57
CA GLY A 250 -4.65 -9.32 -18.95
C GLY A 250 -5.83 -8.38 -19.15
N LEU A 251 -6.56 -8.10 -18.08
CA LEU A 251 -7.70 -7.16 -18.08
C LEU A 251 -7.30 -5.68 -18.24
N GLY A 252 -6.02 -5.35 -18.43
CA GLY A 252 -5.56 -4.01 -18.82
C GLY A 252 -5.34 -3.01 -17.69
N TYR A 253 -5.49 -3.44 -16.42
CA TYR A 253 -5.28 -2.58 -15.25
C TYR A 253 -3.84 -2.06 -15.15
N GLY A 254 -2.85 -2.88 -15.54
CA GLY A 254 -1.44 -2.50 -15.55
C GLY A 254 -1.13 -1.39 -16.55
N THR A 255 -1.59 -1.58 -17.79
CA THR A 255 -1.57 -0.58 -18.86
C THR A 255 -2.18 0.75 -18.38
N HIS A 256 -3.32 0.70 -17.70
CA HIS A 256 -4.00 1.87 -17.15
C HIS A 256 -3.18 2.55 -16.04
N VAL A 257 -2.55 1.78 -15.16
CA VAL A 257 -1.67 2.31 -14.10
C VAL A 257 -0.47 3.03 -14.71
N VAL A 258 0.26 2.40 -15.63
CA VAL A 258 1.43 3.00 -16.28
C VAL A 258 1.06 4.29 -16.99
N ARG A 259 -0.06 4.31 -17.72
CA ARG A 259 -0.56 5.52 -18.40
C ARG A 259 -0.80 6.70 -17.44
N ASN A 260 -1.31 6.44 -16.24
CA ASN A 260 -1.65 7.49 -15.28
C ASN A 260 -0.48 7.90 -14.37
N LEU A 261 0.53 7.05 -14.23
CA LEU A 261 1.71 7.31 -13.40
C LEU A 261 2.86 7.95 -14.16
N THR A 262 2.80 7.98 -15.49
CA THR A 262 3.89 8.42 -16.39
C THR A 262 3.39 9.37 -17.49
N ASP A 263 4.32 10.09 -18.11
CA ASP A 263 4.09 10.90 -19.31
C ASP A 263 4.42 10.13 -20.59
N ALA A 264 4.18 8.81 -20.61
CA ALA A 264 4.35 7.99 -21.81
C ALA A 264 3.54 8.58 -22.98
N ALA A 265 4.12 8.56 -24.18
CA ALA A 265 3.44 9.00 -25.40
C ALA A 265 2.26 8.09 -25.72
N GLU A 266 2.45 6.78 -25.52
CA GLU A 266 1.43 5.76 -25.67
C GLU A 266 1.75 4.53 -24.82
N VAL A 267 0.71 3.79 -24.45
CA VAL A 267 0.80 2.47 -23.81
C VAL A 267 -0.09 1.50 -24.58
N VAL A 268 0.49 0.43 -25.10
CA VAL A 268 -0.21 -0.61 -25.86
C VAL A 268 -0.27 -1.88 -25.03
N GLY A 269 -1.46 -2.36 -24.68
CA GLY A 269 -1.67 -3.64 -24.02
C GLY A 269 -1.98 -4.74 -25.03
N ILE A 270 -1.29 -5.88 -24.94
CA ILE A 270 -1.56 -7.08 -25.75
C ILE A 270 -1.84 -8.26 -24.83
N ASP A 271 -2.91 -9.00 -25.11
CA ASP A 271 -3.24 -10.24 -24.40
C ASP A 271 -3.86 -11.27 -25.35
N GLY A 272 -3.72 -12.56 -25.04
CA GLY A 272 -4.27 -13.64 -25.86
C GLY A 272 -5.78 -13.86 -25.73
N SER A 273 -6.42 -13.25 -24.72
CA SER A 273 -7.84 -13.44 -24.42
C SER A 273 -8.71 -12.32 -25.00
N ASP A 274 -9.61 -12.67 -25.93
CA ASP A 274 -10.62 -11.73 -26.47
C ASP A 274 -11.49 -11.14 -25.35
N TYR A 275 -11.85 -11.96 -24.35
CA TYR A 275 -12.59 -11.53 -23.17
C TYR A 275 -11.84 -10.44 -22.40
N ALA A 276 -10.53 -10.63 -22.20
CA ALA A 276 -9.70 -9.69 -21.45
C ALA A 276 -9.58 -8.34 -22.17
N ILE A 277 -9.42 -8.38 -23.50
CA ILE A 277 -9.28 -7.17 -24.31
C ILE A 277 -10.61 -6.41 -24.45
N ASP A 278 -11.76 -7.09 -24.55
CA ASP A 278 -13.07 -6.41 -24.53
C ASP A 278 -13.31 -5.73 -23.16
N TYR A 279 -12.99 -6.42 -22.04
CA TYR A 279 -13.03 -5.80 -20.71
C TYR A 279 -12.12 -4.56 -20.62
N ALA A 280 -10.85 -4.71 -21.02
CA ALA A 280 -9.86 -3.64 -20.92
C ALA A 280 -10.28 -2.41 -21.73
N THR A 281 -10.80 -2.65 -22.94
CA THR A 281 -11.28 -1.59 -23.83
C THR A 281 -12.46 -0.83 -23.21
N ARG A 282 -13.47 -1.53 -22.69
CA ARG A 282 -14.64 -0.87 -22.05
C ARG A 282 -14.30 -0.18 -20.73
N SER A 283 -13.30 -0.70 -20.00
CA SER A 283 -12.98 -0.24 -18.65
C SER A 283 -11.96 0.89 -18.63
N TYR A 284 -11.02 0.93 -19.57
CA TYR A 284 -9.83 1.78 -19.49
C TYR A 284 -9.49 2.54 -20.77
N ALA A 285 -10.09 2.22 -21.93
CA ALA A 285 -9.81 2.98 -23.14
C ALA A 285 -10.20 4.45 -22.93
N ALA A 286 -9.35 5.35 -23.39
CA ALA A 286 -9.57 6.79 -23.34
C ALA A 286 -9.64 7.34 -24.76
N ASP A 287 -10.48 8.36 -24.96
CA ASP A 287 -10.66 9.02 -26.26
C ASP A 287 -9.40 9.76 -26.76
N ASP A 288 -8.38 9.92 -25.92
CA ASP A 288 -7.13 10.61 -26.28
C ASP A 288 -6.17 9.77 -27.13
N GLY A 289 -6.51 8.49 -27.38
CA GLY A 289 -5.75 7.58 -28.24
C GLY A 289 -4.39 7.13 -27.67
N ARG A 290 -4.06 7.51 -26.43
CA ARG A 290 -2.77 7.14 -25.80
C ARG A 290 -2.75 5.74 -25.22
N VAL A 291 -3.91 5.09 -25.07
CA VAL A 291 -4.01 3.69 -24.64
C VAL A 291 -4.71 2.88 -25.72
N ARG A 292 -4.12 1.74 -26.08
CA ARG A 292 -4.69 0.79 -27.05
C ARG A 292 -4.56 -0.63 -26.53
N TYR A 293 -5.63 -1.41 -26.68
CA TYR A 293 -5.64 -2.83 -26.33
C TYR A 293 -5.80 -3.66 -27.60
N ARG A 294 -5.08 -4.80 -27.67
CA ARG A 294 -5.14 -5.69 -28.83
C ARG A 294 -5.11 -7.15 -28.41
N CYS A 295 -6.01 -7.95 -28.99
CA CYS A 295 -5.94 -9.40 -28.84
C CYS A 295 -4.85 -10.01 -29.73
N GLY A 296 -4.08 -10.94 -29.18
CA GLY A 296 -3.11 -11.76 -29.89
C GLY A 296 -2.16 -12.51 -28.96
N LEU A 297 -1.84 -13.75 -29.31
CA LEU A 297 -0.88 -14.57 -28.57
C LEU A 297 0.56 -14.09 -28.77
N LEU A 298 1.35 -14.12 -27.71
CA LEU A 298 2.78 -13.85 -27.75
C LEU A 298 3.57 -15.14 -28.04
N PRO A 299 4.66 -15.05 -28.81
CA PRO A 299 5.23 -13.85 -29.43
C PRO A 299 4.59 -13.45 -30.77
N GLN A 300 3.65 -14.22 -31.35
CA GLN A 300 3.17 -14.02 -32.73
C GLN A 300 2.56 -12.63 -32.96
N ALA A 301 1.89 -12.08 -31.95
CA ALA A 301 1.35 -10.72 -31.99
C ALA A 301 2.45 -9.66 -32.20
N LEU A 302 3.69 -9.89 -31.75
CA LEU A 302 4.78 -8.94 -31.90
C LEU A 302 5.26 -8.81 -33.35
N ALA A 303 4.99 -9.79 -34.21
CA ALA A 303 5.40 -9.79 -35.62
C ALA A 303 4.79 -8.63 -36.43
N SER A 304 3.68 -8.05 -35.96
CA SER A 304 3.07 -6.86 -36.61
C SER A 304 3.78 -5.55 -36.30
N TYR A 305 4.73 -5.56 -35.35
CA TYR A 305 5.48 -4.37 -34.94
C TYR A 305 6.87 -4.39 -35.56
N GLU A 306 7.31 -3.22 -36.01
CA GLU A 306 8.65 -3.01 -36.52
C GLU A 306 9.72 -3.11 -35.41
N ASP A 307 10.97 -3.27 -35.82
CA ASP A 307 12.10 -3.25 -34.91
C ASP A 307 12.20 -1.87 -34.23
N GLY A 308 12.37 -1.86 -32.91
CA GLY A 308 12.37 -0.61 -32.14
C GLY A 308 11.05 0.14 -32.13
N ALA A 309 9.92 -0.53 -32.32
CA ALA A 309 8.58 0.03 -32.16
C ALA A 309 8.31 0.57 -30.74
N PHE A 310 9.00 0.06 -29.71
CA PHE A 310 8.79 0.44 -28.30
C PHE A 310 10.08 0.89 -27.62
N ASP A 311 9.94 1.77 -26.64
CA ASP A 311 11.05 2.23 -25.78
C ASP A 311 11.11 1.42 -24.48
N VAL A 312 9.94 0.93 -24.01
CA VAL A 312 9.80 0.05 -22.85
C VAL A 312 8.85 -1.10 -23.16
N VAL A 313 9.21 -2.31 -22.72
CA VAL A 313 8.35 -3.49 -22.70
C VAL A 313 8.17 -3.92 -21.24
N ILE A 314 6.94 -4.01 -20.77
CA ILE A 314 6.56 -4.57 -19.48
C ILE A 314 5.91 -5.93 -19.75
N SER A 315 6.31 -6.97 -19.05
CA SER A 315 5.71 -8.30 -19.17
C SER A 315 5.80 -9.03 -17.83
N PHE A 316 4.67 -9.13 -17.12
CA PHE A 316 4.63 -9.72 -15.79
C PHE A 316 3.94 -11.07 -15.82
N GLU A 317 4.58 -12.07 -15.21
CA GLU A 317 4.03 -13.42 -15.05
C GLU A 317 3.59 -14.00 -16.40
N THR A 318 4.55 -14.09 -17.31
CA THR A 318 4.34 -14.49 -18.71
C THR A 318 5.34 -15.54 -19.16
N LEU A 319 6.61 -15.42 -18.77
CA LEU A 319 7.69 -16.30 -19.23
C LEU A 319 7.46 -17.76 -18.81
N GLU A 320 6.81 -17.98 -17.68
CA GLU A 320 6.41 -19.29 -17.15
C GLU A 320 5.30 -19.96 -17.96
N HIS A 321 4.55 -19.19 -18.76
CA HIS A 321 3.38 -19.66 -19.50
C HIS A 321 3.64 -19.94 -20.99
N VAL A 322 4.77 -19.46 -21.53
CA VAL A 322 5.09 -19.61 -22.96
C VAL A 322 5.94 -20.85 -23.23
N ASP A 323 5.72 -21.50 -24.37
CA ASP A 323 6.46 -22.71 -24.74
C ASP A 323 7.97 -22.43 -24.86
N ASP A 324 8.33 -21.30 -25.47
CA ASP A 324 9.71 -20.87 -25.70
C ASP A 324 9.94 -19.44 -25.17
N PRO A 325 10.34 -19.29 -23.89
CA PRO A 325 10.60 -17.98 -23.29
C PRO A 325 11.79 -17.26 -23.92
N VAL A 326 12.78 -18.00 -24.46
CA VAL A 326 13.95 -17.41 -25.11
C VAL A 326 13.54 -16.73 -26.42
N ALA A 327 12.70 -17.38 -27.24
CA ALA A 327 12.16 -16.77 -28.45
C ALA A 327 11.31 -15.52 -28.16
N LEU A 328 10.55 -15.52 -27.06
CA LEU A 328 9.81 -14.33 -26.63
C LEU A 328 10.75 -13.19 -26.21
N LEU A 329 11.81 -13.48 -25.45
CA LEU A 329 12.84 -12.49 -25.08
C LEU A 329 13.57 -11.92 -26.30
N GLU A 330 13.82 -12.74 -27.32
CA GLU A 330 14.38 -12.29 -28.60
C GLU A 330 13.44 -11.32 -29.33
N GLU A 331 12.14 -11.62 -29.36
CA GLU A 331 11.14 -10.72 -29.96
C GLU A 331 10.96 -9.43 -29.16
N PHE A 332 10.99 -9.48 -27.82
CA PHE A 332 11.04 -8.27 -26.99
C PHE A 332 12.27 -7.43 -27.29
N ARG A 333 13.44 -8.07 -27.41
CA ARG A 333 14.69 -7.39 -27.80
C ARG A 333 14.57 -6.79 -29.20
N ARG A 334 13.88 -7.42 -30.14
CA ARG A 334 13.67 -6.90 -31.49
C ARG A 334 12.81 -5.63 -31.48
N VAL A 335 11.64 -5.67 -30.83
CA VAL A 335 10.69 -4.54 -30.80
C VAL A 335 11.17 -3.38 -29.91
N LEU A 336 12.12 -3.59 -29.00
CA LEU A 336 12.74 -2.54 -28.21
C LEU A 336 13.71 -1.68 -29.03
N ALA A 337 13.64 -0.37 -28.86
CA ALA A 337 14.63 0.56 -29.39
C ALA A 337 16.01 0.32 -28.70
N PRO A 338 17.15 0.65 -29.35
CA PRO A 338 18.45 0.56 -28.70
C PRO A 338 18.46 1.38 -27.40
N GLY A 339 18.90 0.80 -26.28
CA GLY A 339 18.81 1.43 -24.96
C GLY A 339 17.44 1.38 -24.28
N GLY A 340 16.44 0.78 -24.94
CA GLY A 340 15.11 0.50 -24.38
C GLY A 340 15.15 -0.60 -23.31
N ARG A 341 14.09 -0.68 -22.50
CA ARG A 341 14.06 -1.53 -21.30
C ARG A 341 12.99 -2.61 -21.40
N LEU A 342 13.38 -3.85 -21.11
CA LEU A 342 12.48 -4.91 -20.70
C LEU A 342 12.32 -4.86 -19.18
N ILE A 343 11.09 -4.91 -18.70
CA ILE A 343 10.75 -5.01 -17.28
C ILE A 343 9.89 -6.26 -17.13
N ALA A 344 10.43 -7.27 -16.44
CA ALA A 344 9.79 -8.58 -16.34
C ALA A 344 9.63 -9.04 -14.89
N SER A 345 8.66 -9.92 -14.66
CA SER A 345 8.53 -10.65 -13.39
C SER A 345 8.17 -12.10 -13.61
N VAL A 346 8.64 -12.97 -12.71
CA VAL A 346 8.29 -14.39 -12.66
C VAL A 346 8.05 -14.82 -11.20
N PRO A 347 7.16 -15.80 -10.96
CA PRO A 347 7.03 -16.43 -9.67
C PRO A 347 8.33 -17.18 -9.33
N ASN A 348 8.72 -17.16 -8.06
CA ASN A 348 9.95 -17.78 -7.60
C ASN A 348 9.68 -19.19 -7.05
N ASP A 349 10.17 -20.21 -7.77
CA ASP A 349 10.12 -21.63 -7.42
C ASP A 349 8.73 -22.03 -6.89
N TRP A 350 7.68 -21.76 -7.66
CA TRP A 350 6.29 -22.06 -7.32
C TRP A 350 5.95 -23.56 -7.38
N SER A 351 6.88 -24.41 -6.95
CA SER A 351 6.64 -25.85 -6.88
C SER A 351 5.97 -26.25 -5.57
N ASP A 352 5.11 -27.27 -5.64
CA ASP A 352 4.49 -27.92 -4.50
C ASP A 352 5.45 -28.88 -3.77
N GLU A 353 4.90 -29.64 -2.81
CA GLU A 353 5.60 -30.64 -1.99
C GLU A 353 6.23 -31.78 -2.82
N THR A 354 5.78 -31.98 -4.06
CA THR A 354 6.32 -32.97 -5.00
C THR A 354 7.47 -32.40 -5.85
N GLY A 355 7.73 -31.10 -5.76
CA GLY A 355 8.68 -30.38 -6.61
C GLY A 355 8.13 -30.02 -7.99
N SER A 356 6.83 -30.21 -8.23
CA SER A 356 6.14 -29.86 -9.48
C SER A 356 5.36 -28.56 -9.30
N ASP A 357 5.19 -27.77 -10.36
CA ASP A 357 4.32 -26.59 -10.29
C ASP A 357 2.84 -27.05 -10.24
N PRO A 358 2.05 -26.67 -9.21
CA PRO A 358 0.66 -27.06 -9.12
C PRO A 358 -0.23 -26.29 -10.11
N ASN A 359 0.27 -25.22 -10.75
CA ASN A 359 -0.47 -24.52 -11.78
C ASN A 359 -0.32 -25.25 -13.13
N PRO A 360 -1.41 -25.82 -13.69
CA PRO A 360 -1.34 -26.55 -14.96
C PRO A 360 -0.98 -25.65 -16.16
N HIS A 361 -1.03 -24.32 -15.99
CA HIS A 361 -0.65 -23.35 -17.01
C HIS A 361 0.82 -22.93 -16.93
N HIS A 362 1.57 -23.32 -15.89
CA HIS A 362 3.01 -23.08 -15.83
C HIS A 362 3.74 -24.20 -16.57
N LEU A 363 4.36 -23.85 -17.69
CA LEU A 363 5.23 -24.75 -18.46
C LEU A 363 6.65 -24.80 -17.88
N HIS A 364 7.01 -23.77 -17.11
CA HIS A 364 8.36 -23.58 -16.58
C HIS A 364 8.33 -23.15 -15.11
N VAL A 365 9.12 -23.81 -14.28
CA VAL A 365 9.46 -23.30 -12.93
C VAL A 365 10.64 -22.36 -13.04
N TYR A 366 10.49 -21.14 -12.54
CA TYR A 366 11.55 -20.13 -12.52
C TYR A 366 12.29 -20.09 -11.18
N THR A 367 13.61 -19.94 -11.24
CA THR A 367 14.45 -19.50 -10.13
C THR A 367 15.11 -18.18 -10.49
N TRP A 368 15.74 -17.53 -9.51
CA TRP A 368 16.56 -16.34 -9.76
C TRP A 368 17.63 -16.59 -10.83
N GLU A 369 18.36 -17.70 -10.74
CA GLU A 369 19.48 -18.03 -11.63
C GLU A 369 19.01 -18.20 -13.07
N ARG A 370 17.88 -18.90 -13.27
CA ARG A 370 17.29 -19.08 -14.60
C ARG A 370 16.88 -17.75 -15.21
N LEU A 371 16.14 -16.93 -14.46
CA LEU A 371 15.69 -15.61 -14.92
C LEU A 371 16.89 -14.74 -15.30
N GLN A 372 17.89 -14.68 -14.41
CA GLN A 372 19.10 -13.89 -14.64
C GLN A 372 19.83 -14.39 -15.89
N GLN A 373 20.00 -15.70 -16.08
CA GLN A 373 20.68 -16.28 -17.22
C GLN A 373 19.97 -15.96 -18.54
N GLU A 374 18.65 -16.17 -18.61
CA GLU A 374 17.86 -15.95 -19.83
C GLU A 374 17.84 -14.46 -20.21
N VAL A 375 17.61 -13.55 -19.25
CA VAL A 375 17.58 -12.11 -19.53
C VAL A 375 18.98 -11.59 -19.87
N SER A 376 20.02 -12.01 -19.16
CA SER A 376 21.40 -11.53 -19.42
C SER A 376 21.96 -11.99 -20.78
N ALA A 377 21.33 -12.98 -21.43
CA ALA A 377 21.75 -13.44 -22.76
C ALA A 377 21.49 -12.38 -23.85
N GLY A 378 20.47 -11.54 -23.67
CA GLY A 378 20.06 -10.52 -24.65
C GLY A 378 20.05 -9.08 -24.13
N PHE A 379 20.16 -8.90 -22.81
CA PHE A 379 19.99 -7.61 -22.14
C PHE A 379 21.10 -7.34 -21.11
N ILE A 380 21.37 -6.06 -20.87
CA ILE A 380 22.21 -5.59 -19.78
C ILE A 380 21.32 -5.44 -18.54
N VAL A 381 21.51 -6.26 -17.51
CA VAL A 381 20.71 -6.18 -16.28
C VAL A 381 20.98 -4.85 -15.57
N GLU A 382 19.92 -4.06 -15.39
CA GLU A 382 19.96 -2.69 -14.84
C GLU A 382 19.48 -2.64 -13.39
N ALA A 383 18.45 -3.41 -13.05
CA ALA A 383 17.87 -3.41 -11.72
C ALA A 383 17.09 -4.70 -11.46
N THR A 384 17.03 -5.10 -10.20
CA THR A 384 16.43 -6.36 -9.74
C THR A 384 15.76 -6.15 -8.39
N ALA A 385 14.63 -6.82 -8.17
CA ALA A 385 13.89 -6.71 -6.91
C ALA A 385 13.26 -8.05 -6.50
N ALA A 386 13.21 -8.28 -5.19
CA ALA A 386 12.43 -9.35 -4.57
C ALA A 386 11.10 -8.78 -4.10
N GLN A 387 10.01 -9.50 -4.40
CA GLN A 387 8.70 -9.18 -3.88
C GLN A 387 8.13 -10.33 -3.06
N THR A 388 7.50 -10.01 -1.93
CA THR A 388 6.65 -10.92 -1.16
C THR A 388 5.27 -10.30 -0.97
N ALA A 389 4.24 -11.13 -0.76
CA ALA A 389 2.89 -10.67 -0.48
C ALA A 389 2.18 -11.55 0.55
N THR A 390 2.21 -12.86 0.36
CA THR A 390 1.44 -13.82 1.17
C THR A 390 2.34 -14.87 1.84
N ARG A 391 3.19 -15.52 1.05
CA ARG A 391 4.06 -16.61 1.47
C ARG A 391 5.26 -16.72 0.54
N CYS A 392 6.36 -17.25 1.04
CA CYS A 392 7.56 -17.43 0.26
C CYS A 392 8.29 -18.71 0.69
N LYS A 393 9.06 -19.32 -0.22
CA LYS A 393 9.89 -20.47 0.13
C LYS A 393 11.07 -20.03 0.99
N ILE A 394 11.42 -20.87 1.97
CA ILE A 394 12.60 -20.63 2.81
C ILE A 394 13.85 -20.84 1.94
N PRO A 395 14.77 -19.86 1.84
CA PRO A 395 16.00 -20.02 1.07
C PRO A 395 16.78 -21.26 1.49
N GLY A 396 17.08 -22.15 0.53
CA GLY A 396 17.77 -23.41 0.78
C GLY A 396 16.88 -24.59 1.21
N GLN A 397 15.58 -24.40 1.41
CA GLN A 397 14.62 -25.44 1.80
C GLN A 397 13.43 -25.47 0.81
N ARG A 398 13.63 -26.16 -0.32
CA ARG A 398 12.76 -26.10 -1.50
C ARG A 398 11.28 -26.47 -1.29
N LEU A 399 10.94 -27.23 -0.24
CA LEU A 399 9.59 -27.76 -0.03
C LEU A 399 8.83 -27.06 1.10
N GLU A 400 9.45 -26.08 1.78
CA GLU A 400 8.85 -25.42 2.93
C GLU A 400 8.46 -23.98 2.60
N TRP A 401 7.17 -23.68 2.78
CA TRP A 401 6.60 -22.35 2.61
C TRP A 401 6.41 -21.69 3.97
N GLU A 402 6.80 -20.43 4.07
CA GLU A 402 6.57 -19.58 5.25
C GLU A 402 5.65 -18.42 4.87
N ARG A 403 4.82 -17.94 5.80
CA ARG A 403 4.03 -16.72 5.61
C ARG A 403 4.97 -15.52 5.53
N CYS A 404 4.84 -14.71 4.48
CA CYS A 404 5.67 -13.54 4.23
C CYS A 404 4.75 -12.38 3.85
N GLY A 405 4.74 -11.30 4.63
CA GLY A 405 3.92 -10.13 4.31
C GLY A 405 4.39 -9.39 3.05
N ARG A 406 3.64 -8.36 2.66
CA ARG A 406 3.97 -7.44 1.57
C ARG A 406 5.33 -6.79 1.76
N SER A 407 6.22 -6.99 0.81
CA SER A 407 7.50 -6.29 0.68
C SER A 407 7.90 -6.22 -0.78
N LEU A 408 8.48 -5.10 -1.21
CA LEU A 408 9.10 -4.96 -2.52
C LEU A 408 10.42 -4.23 -2.34
N THR A 409 11.53 -4.97 -2.41
CA THR A 409 12.85 -4.43 -2.12
C THR A 409 13.78 -4.64 -3.31
N PRO A 410 14.56 -3.62 -3.71
CA PRO A 410 15.70 -3.82 -4.61
C PRO A 410 16.67 -4.83 -4.00
N VAL A 411 17.23 -5.70 -4.82
CA VAL A 411 18.17 -6.75 -4.39
C VAL A 411 19.31 -6.80 -5.39
N SER A 412 20.56 -6.90 -4.94
CA SER A 412 21.67 -7.09 -5.86
C SER A 412 21.70 -8.55 -6.39
N PRO A 413 22.21 -8.80 -7.61
CA PRO A 413 22.32 -10.16 -8.14
C PRO A 413 23.10 -11.13 -7.24
N ALA A 414 24.04 -10.63 -6.44
CA ALA A 414 24.84 -11.43 -5.51
C ALA A 414 24.07 -11.81 -4.23
N GLU A 415 23.10 -10.98 -3.81
CA GLU A 415 22.27 -11.22 -2.62
C GLU A 415 21.03 -12.05 -2.92
N ALA A 416 20.52 -11.98 -4.16
CA ALA A 416 19.27 -12.61 -4.58
C ALA A 416 19.12 -14.09 -4.19
N PRO A 417 20.14 -14.97 -4.31
CA PRO A 417 20.00 -16.37 -3.89
C PRO A 417 19.70 -16.58 -2.39
N ARG A 418 19.91 -15.55 -1.56
CA ARG A 418 19.68 -15.58 -0.09
C ARG A 418 18.47 -14.75 0.33
N THR A 419 17.84 -14.04 -0.60
CA THR A 419 16.71 -13.17 -0.31
C THR A 419 15.39 -13.92 -0.44
N ARG A 420 14.48 -13.64 0.50
CA ARG A 420 13.10 -14.15 0.43
C ARG A 420 12.34 -13.46 -0.70
N ALA A 421 11.81 -14.26 -1.62
CA ALA A 421 11.02 -13.76 -2.74
C ALA A 421 9.90 -14.75 -3.05
N GLU A 422 8.70 -14.20 -3.23
CA GLU A 422 7.56 -14.87 -3.86
C GLU A 422 7.58 -14.60 -5.38
N TRP A 423 8.00 -13.40 -5.79
CA TRP A 423 8.31 -13.07 -7.19
C TRP A 423 9.65 -12.37 -7.33
N TRP A 424 10.32 -12.64 -8.45
CA TRP A 424 11.49 -11.90 -8.91
C TRP A 424 11.09 -10.89 -9.96
N LEU A 425 11.61 -9.68 -9.84
CA LEU A 425 11.47 -8.61 -10.83
C LEU A 425 12.84 -8.25 -11.38
N ILE A 426 12.92 -8.00 -12.67
CA ILE A 426 14.17 -7.66 -13.38
C ILE A 426 13.94 -6.60 -14.45
N VAL A 427 14.89 -5.67 -14.56
CA VAL A 427 14.98 -4.69 -15.64
C VAL A 427 16.22 -5.01 -16.47
N GLY A 428 16.02 -5.25 -17.76
CA GLY A 428 17.08 -5.49 -18.73
C GLY A 428 17.08 -4.41 -19.82
N MET A 429 18.20 -3.72 -20.00
CA MET A 429 18.38 -2.73 -21.07
C MET A 429 18.91 -3.41 -22.34
N LYS A 430 18.26 -3.17 -23.49
CA LYS A 430 18.81 -3.56 -24.80
C LYS A 430 20.09 -2.77 -25.05
N SER A 431 21.19 -3.45 -25.40
CA SER A 431 22.46 -2.77 -25.68
C SER A 431 22.29 -1.67 -26.75
N PRO A 432 22.82 -0.45 -26.53
CA PRO A 432 22.75 0.63 -27.50
C PRO A 432 23.80 0.48 -28.62
N LEU A 433 24.76 -0.45 -28.52
CA LEU A 433 26.00 -0.46 -29.33
C LEU A 433 25.87 -1.02 -30.75
N GLN A 434 24.72 -1.58 -31.11
CA GLN A 434 24.45 -2.05 -32.47
C GLN A 434 23.19 -1.38 -33.02
N PRO A 435 23.17 -0.05 -33.18
CA PRO A 435 21.98 0.64 -33.64
C PRO A 435 21.81 0.47 -35.15
N ALA A 436 20.89 -0.40 -35.56
CA ALA A 436 20.44 -0.48 -36.96
C ALA A 436 19.34 0.57 -37.28
N LEU A 437 18.85 1.28 -36.27
CA LEU A 437 17.64 2.10 -36.33
C LEU A 437 17.94 3.60 -36.26
N PRO A 438 17.21 4.43 -37.02
CA PRO A 438 17.34 5.88 -36.96
C PRO A 438 16.89 6.40 -35.59
N TYR A 439 17.64 7.36 -35.06
CA TYR A 439 17.35 7.97 -33.78
C TYR A 439 16.36 9.13 -33.91
N ARG A 440 15.42 9.20 -32.97
CA ARG A 440 14.51 10.34 -32.81
C ARG A 440 14.42 10.71 -31.33
N GLU A 441 14.74 11.96 -31.01
CA GLU A 441 14.57 12.47 -29.65
C GLU A 441 13.08 12.59 -29.30
N ARG A 442 12.69 11.95 -28.20
CA ARG A 442 11.31 11.92 -27.68
C ARG A 442 11.20 12.41 -26.25
N ALA A 443 12.20 12.10 -25.41
CA ALA A 443 12.25 12.52 -24.02
C ALA A 443 12.32 14.04 -23.87
N PHE A 444 12.98 14.72 -24.81
CA PHE A 444 13.12 16.19 -24.82
C PHE A 444 12.47 16.84 -26.05
N ALA A 445 11.31 16.31 -26.49
CA ALA A 445 10.62 16.78 -27.68
C ALA A 445 10.25 18.29 -27.63
N ASN A 446 9.96 18.81 -26.44
CA ASN A 446 9.68 20.23 -26.22
C ASN A 446 10.86 21.16 -26.54
N VAL A 447 12.09 20.67 -26.42
CA VAL A 447 13.30 21.45 -26.75
C VAL A 447 13.84 21.10 -28.12
N ALA A 448 13.65 19.88 -28.60
CA ALA A 448 14.20 19.44 -29.89
C ALA A 448 13.86 20.41 -31.04
N ALA A 449 12.68 21.03 -31.01
CA ALA A 449 12.23 22.00 -32.00
C ALA A 449 12.99 23.35 -31.99
N THR A 450 13.69 23.69 -30.91
CA THR A 450 14.42 24.97 -30.77
C THR A 450 15.78 24.93 -31.49
N GLY A 451 16.26 23.74 -31.86
CA GLY A 451 17.59 23.55 -32.45
C GLY A 451 18.74 23.77 -31.47
N HIS A 452 18.47 23.81 -30.16
CA HIS A 452 19.51 24.00 -29.16
C HIS A 452 20.53 22.84 -29.18
N PRO A 453 21.85 23.10 -29.16
CA PRO A 453 22.88 22.06 -29.31
C PRO A 453 22.82 20.92 -28.29
N SER A 454 22.25 21.16 -27.09
CA SER A 454 22.18 20.17 -26.00
C SER A 454 21.22 19.00 -26.25
N VAL A 455 20.41 19.04 -27.31
CA VAL A 455 19.43 17.99 -27.67
C VAL A 455 19.55 17.52 -29.12
N ARG A 456 20.55 17.99 -29.88
CA ARG A 456 20.80 17.59 -31.28
C ARG A 456 21.64 16.32 -31.38
N TYR A 457 21.20 15.26 -30.71
CA TYR A 457 21.99 14.04 -30.56
C TYR A 457 22.23 13.33 -31.89
N ALA A 458 21.20 13.23 -32.74
CA ALA A 458 21.30 12.58 -34.05
C ALA A 458 22.36 13.16 -34.97
N GLU A 459 22.72 14.44 -34.79
CA GLU A 459 23.72 15.12 -35.61
C GLU A 459 25.11 15.12 -34.95
N ALA A 460 25.14 15.12 -33.62
CA ALA A 460 26.37 15.26 -32.85
C ALA A 460 27.05 13.91 -32.52
N TYR A 461 26.31 12.80 -32.48
CA TYR A 461 26.87 11.49 -32.09
C TYR A 461 26.88 10.53 -33.28
N ASP A 462 27.88 9.66 -33.32
CA ASP A 462 27.89 8.54 -34.26
C ASP A 462 26.81 7.52 -33.81
N ASN A 463 26.67 7.34 -32.49
CA ASN A 463 25.59 6.58 -31.85
C ASN A 463 24.80 7.47 -30.86
N PRO A 464 23.74 8.15 -31.33
CA PRO A 464 22.92 9.03 -30.48
C PRO A 464 22.14 8.29 -29.38
N TRP A 465 21.95 6.98 -29.47
CA TRP A 465 21.28 6.19 -28.43
C TRP A 465 22.05 6.18 -27.10
N LEU A 466 23.37 6.41 -27.14
CA LEU A 466 24.21 6.53 -25.94
C LEU A 466 23.76 7.66 -25.01
N MET A 467 23.07 8.69 -25.51
CA MET A 467 22.61 9.79 -24.67
C MET A 467 21.64 9.33 -23.59
N HIS A 468 20.77 8.38 -23.92
CA HIS A 468 19.76 7.85 -22.99
C HIS A 468 20.15 6.53 -22.34
N SER A 469 21.32 5.97 -22.67
CA SER A 469 21.84 4.72 -22.07
C SER A 469 23.10 4.91 -21.24
N LEU A 470 23.94 5.91 -21.55
CA LEU A 470 25.26 6.12 -20.95
C LEU A 470 25.37 7.50 -20.28
N VAL A 471 24.83 8.54 -20.90
CA VAL A 471 25.16 9.94 -20.52
C VAL A 471 24.17 10.55 -19.54
N ASN A 472 22.90 10.64 -19.90
CA ASN A 472 21.93 11.45 -19.17
C ASN A 472 21.57 10.80 -17.84
N VAL A 473 22.01 11.35 -16.71
CA VAL A 473 21.66 10.79 -15.38
C VAL A 473 20.13 10.85 -15.18
N GLY A 474 19.55 9.81 -14.59
CA GLY A 474 18.10 9.60 -14.54
C GLY A 474 17.51 8.90 -15.77
N TYR A 475 18.26 8.82 -16.88
CA TYR A 475 17.87 8.09 -18.08
C TYR A 475 18.83 6.96 -18.45
N ARG A 476 20.13 7.17 -18.22
CA ARG A 476 21.21 6.20 -18.43
C ARG A 476 21.04 4.98 -17.53
N LEU A 477 21.78 3.93 -17.84
CA LEU A 477 21.89 2.74 -17.02
C LEU A 477 22.25 3.08 -15.57
N SER A 478 21.45 2.59 -14.62
CA SER A 478 21.61 2.93 -13.20
C SER A 478 22.60 2.04 -12.45
N GLU A 479 22.86 0.82 -12.92
CA GLU A 479 23.79 -0.12 -12.29
C GLU A 479 25.25 0.31 -12.57
N PRO A 480 26.04 0.71 -11.56
CA PRO A 480 27.36 1.28 -11.75
C PRO A 480 28.34 0.39 -12.51
N ASP A 481 28.38 -0.92 -12.21
CA ASP A 481 29.37 -1.82 -12.84
C ASP A 481 29.02 -2.06 -14.32
N ALA A 482 27.73 -2.19 -14.63
CA ALA A 482 27.26 -2.31 -16.00
C ALA A 482 27.46 -1.01 -16.78
N LEU A 483 27.32 0.16 -16.14
CA LEU A 483 27.61 1.45 -16.75
C LEU A 483 29.11 1.57 -17.09
N ASP A 484 29.99 1.10 -16.20
CA ASP A 484 31.44 1.06 -16.42
C ASP A 484 31.81 0.12 -17.58
N ARG A 485 31.21 -1.08 -17.64
CA ARG A 485 31.38 -2.01 -18.76
C ARG A 485 30.94 -1.39 -20.09
N LEU A 486 29.77 -0.75 -20.12
CA LEU A 486 29.27 -0.07 -21.31
C LEU A 486 30.19 1.07 -21.74
N ALA A 487 30.67 1.89 -20.81
CA ALA A 487 31.62 2.97 -21.09
C ALA A 487 32.93 2.42 -21.67
N ALA A 488 33.48 1.34 -21.09
CA ALA A 488 34.69 0.69 -21.57
C ALA A 488 34.52 0.12 -22.99
N GLU A 489 33.38 -0.49 -23.28
CA GLU A 489 33.10 -1.03 -24.61
C GLU A 489 32.98 0.08 -25.68
N VAL A 490 32.32 1.20 -25.34
CA VAL A 490 32.29 2.38 -26.21
C VAL A 490 33.70 2.94 -26.43
N LEU A 491 34.51 3.05 -25.37
CA LEU A 491 35.90 3.51 -25.50
C LEU A 491 36.77 2.61 -26.39
N ALA A 492 36.50 1.31 -26.39
CA ALA A 492 37.22 0.34 -27.21
C ALA A 492 36.81 0.36 -28.69
N THR A 493 35.55 0.70 -28.99
CA THR A 493 34.96 0.53 -30.33
C THR A 493 34.66 1.84 -31.07
N ALA A 494 34.39 2.93 -30.35
CA ALA A 494 34.03 4.20 -30.94
C ALA A 494 35.21 4.88 -31.65
N ASN A 495 34.91 5.62 -32.72
CA ASN A 495 35.88 6.42 -33.44
C ASN A 495 36.64 7.35 -32.47
N PRO A 496 37.98 7.36 -32.50
CA PRO A 496 38.80 8.22 -31.64
C PRO A 496 38.39 9.69 -31.56
N ASP A 497 37.80 10.22 -32.63
CA ASP A 497 37.40 11.63 -32.74
C ASP A 497 35.88 11.88 -32.54
N SER A 498 35.13 10.85 -32.16
CA SER A 498 33.67 10.94 -31.97
C SER A 498 33.29 11.57 -30.63
N ASN A 499 32.10 12.17 -30.58
CA ASN A 499 31.48 12.58 -29.33
C ASN A 499 31.10 11.37 -28.45
N ASP A 500 30.86 10.19 -29.04
CA ASP A 500 30.61 8.93 -28.34
C ASP A 500 31.78 8.58 -27.40
N ARG A 501 33.01 8.60 -27.94
CA ARG A 501 34.22 8.31 -27.16
C ARG A 501 34.46 9.36 -26.08
N ALA A 502 34.28 10.64 -26.40
CA ALA A 502 34.44 11.72 -25.43
C ALA A 502 33.42 11.62 -24.29
N ALA A 503 32.18 11.26 -24.60
CA ALA A 503 31.12 11.02 -23.63
C ALA A 503 31.44 9.84 -22.71
N ALA A 504 31.82 8.69 -23.29
CA ALA A 504 32.17 7.49 -22.55
C ALA A 504 33.38 7.71 -21.63
N LEU A 505 34.42 8.40 -22.12
CA LEU A 505 35.57 8.78 -21.31
C LEU A 505 35.17 9.66 -20.13
N CYS A 506 34.30 10.64 -20.37
CA CYS A 506 33.83 11.52 -19.33
C CYS A 506 33.02 10.74 -18.28
N VAL A 507 32.16 9.80 -18.67
CA VAL A 507 31.41 8.94 -17.74
C VAL A 507 32.36 8.09 -16.90
N ALA A 508 33.31 7.38 -17.54
CA ALA A 508 34.31 6.56 -16.86
C ALA A 508 35.15 7.39 -15.87
N ALA A 509 35.57 8.59 -16.25
CA ALA A 509 36.34 9.48 -15.38
C ALA A 509 35.53 9.93 -14.14
N TYR A 510 34.23 10.21 -14.28
CA TYR A 510 33.38 10.54 -13.13
C TYR A 510 33.09 9.33 -12.24
N GLN A 511 32.95 8.13 -12.81
CA GLN A 511 32.83 6.89 -12.05
C GLN A 511 34.08 6.65 -11.21
N LEU A 512 35.26 6.83 -11.81
CA LEU A 512 36.54 6.73 -11.10
C LEU A 512 36.66 7.73 -9.95
N LEU A 513 36.22 8.97 -10.13
CA LEU A 513 36.17 9.98 -9.06
C LEU A 513 35.22 9.62 -7.90
N GLY A 514 34.19 8.81 -8.17
CA GLY A 514 33.23 8.36 -7.17
C GLY A 514 33.73 7.18 -6.32
N ARG A 515 34.81 6.50 -6.73
CA ARG A 515 35.33 5.32 -6.04
C ARG A 515 36.22 5.73 -4.86
N PRO A 516 35.96 5.25 -3.63
CA PRO A 516 36.77 5.59 -2.45
C PRO A 516 38.23 5.11 -2.50
N LEU A 517 38.52 4.07 -3.29
CA LEU A 517 39.83 3.39 -3.38
C LEU A 517 40.26 3.24 -4.85
N ALA A 518 40.19 4.33 -5.64
CA ALA A 518 40.70 4.32 -7.01
C ALA A 518 42.21 4.08 -7.05
N GLU A 519 42.69 3.16 -7.89
CA GLU A 519 44.13 2.90 -8.04
C GLU A 519 44.82 4.04 -8.81
N ALA A 520 45.96 4.51 -8.33
CA ALA A 520 46.70 5.60 -8.97
C ALA A 520 47.05 5.31 -10.44
N ALA A 521 47.32 4.05 -10.80
CA ALA A 521 47.57 3.65 -12.17
C ALA A 521 46.34 3.82 -13.09
N GLU A 522 45.15 3.51 -12.60
CA GLU A 522 43.88 3.69 -13.33
C GLU A 522 43.60 5.18 -13.56
N VAL A 523 43.92 6.02 -12.57
CA VAL A 523 43.81 7.48 -12.69
C VAL A 523 44.78 8.03 -13.73
N GLU A 524 46.05 7.63 -13.71
CA GLU A 524 47.05 8.09 -14.69
C GLU A 524 46.74 7.61 -16.12
N ALA A 525 46.24 6.38 -16.28
CA ALA A 525 45.74 5.89 -17.57
C ALA A 525 44.57 6.74 -18.08
N THR A 526 43.62 7.07 -17.21
CA THR A 526 42.47 7.93 -17.55
C THR A 526 42.93 9.35 -17.90
N LEU A 527 43.86 9.93 -17.13
CA LEU A 527 44.44 11.25 -17.41
C LEU A 527 45.11 11.32 -18.79
N THR A 528 45.79 10.25 -19.20
CA THR A 528 46.42 10.13 -20.52
C THR A 528 45.36 10.18 -21.63
N LEU A 529 44.32 9.36 -21.54
CA LEU A 529 43.22 9.35 -22.50
C LEU A 529 42.49 10.70 -22.55
N VAL A 530 42.29 11.35 -21.40
CA VAL A 530 41.64 12.65 -21.31
C VAL A 530 42.48 13.73 -21.99
N ALA A 531 43.81 13.72 -21.82
CA ALA A 531 44.70 14.65 -22.49
C ALA A 531 44.65 14.51 -24.02
N GLU A 532 44.60 13.28 -24.54
CA GLU A 532 44.49 13.02 -25.98
C GLU A 532 43.22 13.62 -26.60
N VAL A 533 42.09 13.61 -25.88
CA VAL A 533 40.83 14.16 -26.37
C VAL A 533 40.82 15.69 -26.27
N ILE A 534 41.31 16.26 -25.15
CA ILE A 534 41.31 17.72 -24.92
C ILE A 534 42.21 18.46 -25.91
N GLN A 535 43.31 17.85 -26.35
CA GLN A 535 44.25 18.44 -27.30
C GLN A 535 43.67 18.59 -28.72
N ARG A 536 42.56 17.93 -29.03
CA ARG A 536 41.91 18.00 -30.35
C ARG A 536 40.92 19.17 -30.39
N GLU A 537 40.83 19.83 -31.54
CA GLU A 537 39.83 20.88 -31.72
C GLU A 537 38.43 20.26 -31.93
N PRO A 538 37.41 20.70 -31.17
CA PRO A 538 36.05 20.23 -31.32
C PRO A 538 35.48 20.46 -32.72
N ARG A 539 34.83 19.43 -33.27
CA ARG A 539 34.17 19.49 -34.58
C ARG A 539 32.85 20.26 -34.54
N ASP A 540 32.18 20.26 -33.39
CA ASP A 540 30.87 20.86 -33.18
C ASP A 540 30.71 21.38 -31.73
N ALA A 541 29.53 21.92 -31.42
CA ALA A 541 29.20 22.43 -30.10
C ALA A 541 29.18 21.34 -29.01
N MET A 542 28.81 20.10 -29.34
CA MET A 542 28.78 18.99 -28.38
C MET A 542 30.19 18.52 -28.02
N GLY A 543 31.10 18.45 -29.00
CA GLY A 543 32.51 18.19 -28.76
C GLY A 543 33.13 19.27 -27.88
N PHE A 544 32.72 20.53 -28.06
CA PHE A 544 33.16 21.62 -27.19
C PHE A 544 32.67 21.42 -25.75
N ARG A 545 31.40 21.02 -25.57
CA ARG A 545 30.85 20.65 -24.26
C ARG A 545 31.60 19.52 -23.58
N TRP A 546 31.99 18.48 -24.33
CA TRP A 546 32.79 17.38 -23.81
C TRP A 546 34.20 17.80 -23.44
N ARG A 547 34.87 18.63 -24.26
CA ARG A 547 36.18 19.17 -23.94
C ARG A 547 36.18 19.92 -22.60
N VAL A 548 35.22 20.81 -22.38
CA VAL A 548 35.10 21.54 -21.10
C VAL A 548 34.87 20.57 -19.93
N SER A 549 34.00 19.58 -20.10
CA SER A 549 33.73 18.60 -19.05
C SER A 549 34.94 17.70 -18.73
N LEU A 550 35.71 17.34 -19.76
CA LEU A 550 36.94 16.55 -19.63
C LEU A 550 38.07 17.37 -19.00
N GLN A 551 38.21 18.66 -19.32
CA GLN A 551 39.15 19.55 -18.62
C GLN A 551 38.81 19.67 -17.14
N PHE A 552 37.52 19.81 -16.82
CA PHE A 552 37.07 19.85 -15.43
C PHE A 552 37.37 18.54 -14.68
N VAL A 553 37.04 17.39 -15.28
CA VAL A 553 37.27 16.09 -14.64
C VAL A 553 38.77 15.78 -14.52
N ARG A 554 39.61 16.21 -15.49
CA ARG A 554 41.07 16.14 -15.41
C ARG A 554 41.61 16.88 -14.19
N ALA A 555 41.16 18.12 -13.97
CA ALA A 555 41.58 18.91 -12.81
C ALA A 555 41.22 18.21 -11.48
N ARG A 556 40.04 17.57 -11.42
CA ARG A 556 39.59 16.78 -10.27
C ARG A 556 40.40 15.50 -10.07
N LEU A 557 40.74 14.78 -11.14
CA LEU A 557 41.57 13.57 -11.08
C LEU A 557 43.00 13.89 -10.62
N LEU A 558 43.60 14.97 -11.13
CA LEU A 558 44.91 15.47 -10.68
C LEU A 558 44.89 15.83 -9.19
N LEU A 559 43.80 16.46 -8.72
CA LEU A 559 43.61 16.74 -7.30
C LEU A 559 43.53 15.45 -6.47
N MET A 560 42.82 14.44 -6.96
CA MET A 560 42.64 13.15 -6.29
C MET A 560 43.97 12.41 -6.06
N VAL A 561 44.92 12.51 -7.00
CA VAL A 561 46.27 11.93 -6.86
C VAL A 561 47.29 12.88 -6.23
N GLY A 562 46.85 14.04 -5.72
CA GLY A 562 47.70 14.99 -5.00
C GLY A 562 48.61 15.85 -5.89
N ARG A 563 48.39 15.91 -7.20
CA ARG A 563 49.13 16.78 -8.15
C ARG A 563 48.53 18.19 -8.14
N LEU A 564 48.74 18.89 -7.02
CA LEU A 564 48.05 20.15 -6.73
C LEU A 564 48.35 21.28 -7.73
N ASP A 565 49.59 21.40 -8.18
CA ASP A 565 50.00 22.39 -9.19
C ASP A 565 49.34 22.13 -10.55
N ASP A 566 49.45 20.91 -11.05
CA ASP A 566 48.84 20.52 -12.31
C ASP A 566 47.30 20.65 -12.26
N SER A 567 46.70 20.34 -11.11
CA SER A 567 45.26 20.50 -10.88
C SER A 567 44.84 21.97 -10.93
N LEU A 568 45.61 22.87 -10.31
CA LEU A 568 45.35 24.31 -10.36
C LEU A 568 45.40 24.83 -11.81
N ASP A 569 46.44 24.48 -12.55
CA ASP A 569 46.58 24.87 -13.96
C ASP A 569 45.44 24.30 -14.81
N ALA A 570 45.05 23.05 -14.59
CA ALA A 570 43.94 22.43 -15.30
C ALA A 570 42.57 23.07 -14.97
N PHE A 571 42.34 23.51 -13.73
CA PHE A 571 41.13 24.28 -13.39
C PHE A 571 41.12 25.63 -14.10
N ILE A 572 42.24 26.35 -14.12
CA ILE A 572 42.36 27.63 -14.84
C ILE A 572 42.11 27.43 -16.35
N GLU A 573 42.72 26.40 -16.95
CA GLU A 573 42.52 26.02 -18.35
C GLU A 573 41.04 25.75 -18.65
N CYS A 574 40.38 24.94 -17.83
CA CYS A 574 38.94 24.69 -17.94
C CYS A 574 38.14 25.99 -17.88
N ALA A 575 38.42 26.84 -16.89
CA ALA A 575 37.65 28.03 -16.58
C ALA A 575 37.76 29.15 -17.63
N GLN A 576 38.82 29.13 -18.44
CA GLN A 576 39.05 30.08 -19.54
C GLN A 576 38.22 29.79 -20.79
N ASN A 577 37.53 28.66 -20.88
CA ASN A 577 36.69 28.35 -22.04
C ASN A 577 35.53 29.33 -22.17
N ASP A 578 35.35 29.86 -23.37
CA ASP A 578 34.21 30.69 -23.70
C ASP A 578 32.95 29.85 -23.93
N VAL A 579 32.19 29.64 -22.85
CA VAL A 579 30.97 28.83 -22.85
C VAL A 579 29.83 29.42 -23.69
N ARG A 580 29.95 30.67 -24.17
CA ARG A 580 29.00 31.26 -25.15
C ARG A 580 28.88 30.43 -26.42
N ARG A 581 29.90 29.64 -26.76
CA ARG A 581 29.91 28.70 -27.89
C ARG A 581 28.88 27.57 -27.75
N PHE A 582 28.40 27.30 -26.54
CA PHE A 582 27.39 26.27 -26.26
C PHE A 582 26.12 26.85 -25.66
N GLY A 583 26.26 27.75 -24.68
CA GLY A 583 25.14 28.36 -23.94
C GLY A 583 25.40 28.39 -22.45
N VAL A 584 24.54 29.09 -21.71
CA VAL A 584 24.64 29.26 -20.24
C VAL A 584 24.64 27.94 -19.46
N HIS A 585 24.08 26.88 -20.03
CA HIS A 585 23.99 25.55 -19.42
C HIS A 585 25.35 24.91 -19.13
N LEU A 586 26.41 25.32 -19.82
CA LEU A 586 27.77 24.84 -19.59
C LEU A 586 28.55 25.71 -18.59
N ALA A 587 28.01 26.88 -18.21
CA ALA A 587 28.69 27.86 -17.36
C ALA A 587 28.98 27.33 -15.94
N THR A 588 28.20 26.36 -15.46
CA THR A 588 28.40 25.73 -14.14
C THR A 588 29.82 25.20 -13.98
N LYS A 589 30.38 24.57 -15.01
CA LYS A 589 31.74 23.99 -14.97
C LYS A 589 32.83 25.05 -14.96
N THR A 590 32.69 26.13 -15.73
CA THR A 590 33.73 27.17 -15.80
C THR A 590 33.70 28.08 -14.58
N THR A 591 32.52 28.41 -14.05
CA THR A 591 32.41 29.19 -12.80
C THR A 591 32.88 28.38 -11.59
N GLU A 592 32.54 27.09 -11.51
CA GLU A 592 33.03 26.20 -10.45
C GLU A 592 34.56 26.03 -10.55
N ALA A 593 35.11 25.89 -11.76
CA ALA A 593 36.55 25.79 -11.95
C ALA A 593 37.29 27.06 -11.49
N TRP A 594 36.77 28.27 -11.74
CA TRP A 594 37.35 29.51 -11.20
C TRP A 594 37.34 29.55 -9.67
N PHE A 595 36.23 29.10 -9.06
CA PHE A 595 36.13 29.02 -7.61
C PHE A 595 37.16 28.04 -7.02
N LEU A 596 37.21 26.81 -7.55
CA LEU A 596 38.12 25.75 -7.10
C LEU A 596 39.59 26.10 -7.35
N ALA A 597 39.92 26.75 -8.47
CA ALA A 597 41.26 27.27 -8.75
C ALA A 597 41.69 28.28 -7.67
N GLY A 598 40.83 29.25 -7.34
CA GLY A 598 41.13 30.22 -6.30
C GLY A 598 41.27 29.58 -4.91
N LYS A 599 40.41 28.61 -4.60
CA LYS A 599 40.47 27.81 -3.37
C LYS A 599 41.81 27.08 -3.26
N LEU A 600 42.21 26.37 -4.31
CA LEU A 600 43.46 25.60 -4.34
C LEU A 600 44.70 26.51 -4.29
N ALA A 601 44.70 27.61 -5.05
CA ALA A 601 45.78 28.61 -5.01
C ALA A 601 45.95 29.20 -3.60
N TYR A 602 44.84 29.48 -2.90
CA TYR A 602 44.88 29.95 -1.51
C TYR A 602 45.47 28.90 -0.57
N THR A 603 45.05 27.63 -0.69
CA THR A 603 45.61 26.52 0.10
C THR A 603 47.11 26.34 -0.12
N LEU A 604 47.58 26.57 -1.35
CA LEU A 604 49.01 26.57 -1.71
C LEU A 604 49.77 27.83 -1.24
N GLY A 605 49.10 28.78 -0.59
CA GLY A 605 49.69 30.04 -0.11
C GLY A 605 49.88 31.12 -1.17
N ARG A 606 49.34 30.94 -2.39
CA ARG A 606 49.46 31.85 -3.53
C ARG A 606 48.33 32.87 -3.55
N LEU A 607 48.34 33.78 -2.57
CA LEU A 607 47.23 34.70 -2.31
C LEU A 607 46.89 35.60 -3.51
N GLU A 608 47.89 36.09 -4.24
CA GLU A 608 47.67 36.92 -5.43
C GLU A 608 46.99 36.13 -6.55
N GLN A 609 47.43 34.90 -6.80
CA GLN A 609 46.84 34.01 -7.79
C GLN A 609 45.41 33.63 -7.41
N ALA A 610 45.14 33.37 -6.12
CA ALA A 610 43.79 33.13 -5.60
C ALA A 610 42.86 34.32 -5.88
N GLY A 611 43.32 35.55 -5.59
CA GLY A 611 42.58 36.78 -5.89
C GLY A 611 42.36 37.01 -7.40
N THR A 612 43.29 36.59 -8.26
CA THR A 612 43.11 36.67 -9.71
C THR A 612 42.10 35.66 -10.22
N CYS A 613 42.12 34.42 -9.72
CA CYS A 613 41.13 33.39 -10.07
C CYS A 613 39.72 33.82 -9.67
N TRP A 614 39.52 34.28 -8.43
CA TRP A 614 38.19 34.70 -7.98
C TRP A 614 37.70 35.99 -8.65
N ARG A 615 38.58 36.95 -8.98
CA ARG A 615 38.18 38.10 -9.83
C ARG A 615 37.71 37.67 -11.20
N SER A 616 38.38 36.68 -11.80
CA SER A 616 37.98 36.12 -13.09
C SER A 616 36.66 35.36 -13.00
N GLY A 617 36.46 34.61 -11.91
CA GLY A 617 35.18 33.99 -11.57
C GLY A 617 34.04 35.02 -11.47
N VAL A 618 34.24 36.12 -10.74
CA VAL A 618 33.24 37.19 -10.63
C VAL A 618 32.91 37.82 -11.99
N ARG A 619 33.91 38.03 -12.85
CA ARG A 619 33.70 38.57 -14.22
C ARG A 619 32.86 37.64 -15.10
N CYS A 620 32.78 36.34 -14.83
CA CYS A 620 31.86 35.46 -15.56
C CYS A 620 30.40 35.89 -15.42
N GLY A 621 30.06 36.67 -14.38
CA GLY A 621 28.74 37.27 -14.20
C GLY A 621 28.35 38.25 -15.31
N GLU A 622 29.30 38.89 -16.00
CA GLU A 622 29.02 39.77 -17.13
C GLU A 622 28.34 39.00 -18.28
N PHE A 623 28.84 37.79 -18.57
CA PHE A 623 28.21 36.90 -19.56
C PHE A 623 26.84 36.42 -19.09
N LEU A 624 26.71 35.93 -17.85
CA LEU A 624 25.42 35.44 -17.35
C LEU A 624 24.36 36.54 -17.35
N GLN A 625 24.72 37.76 -16.94
CA GLN A 625 23.81 38.91 -16.96
C GLN A 625 23.32 39.25 -18.37
N SER A 626 24.12 38.95 -19.40
CA SER A 626 23.75 39.18 -20.80
C SER A 626 22.87 38.08 -21.42
N ALA A 627 22.68 36.95 -20.73
CA ALA A 627 21.87 35.84 -21.23
C ALA A 627 20.38 36.22 -21.28
N SER A 628 19.74 35.93 -22.41
CA SER A 628 18.29 36.13 -22.52
C SER A 628 17.53 35.03 -21.79
N LEU A 629 16.25 35.28 -21.49
CA LEU A 629 15.39 34.25 -20.92
C LEU A 629 15.19 33.06 -21.87
N ASP A 630 15.30 33.26 -23.19
CA ASP A 630 15.29 32.16 -24.17
C ASP A 630 16.54 31.30 -24.06
N ASP A 631 17.71 31.92 -23.84
CA ASP A 631 18.97 31.18 -23.64
C ASP A 631 18.94 30.36 -22.35
N ILE A 632 18.21 30.83 -21.33
CA ILE A 632 18.08 30.14 -20.05
C ILE A 632 17.02 29.04 -20.11
N LEU A 633 15.84 29.32 -20.63
CA LEU A 633 14.73 28.34 -20.61
C LEU A 633 14.75 27.37 -21.80
N MET A 634 15.50 27.70 -22.86
CA MET A 634 15.49 27.10 -24.20
C MET A 634 14.12 27.22 -24.93
N ASN A 635 13.01 26.99 -24.24
CA ASN A 635 11.64 27.13 -24.71
C ASN A 635 10.80 27.83 -23.63
N ARG A 636 10.35 29.07 -23.88
CA ARG A 636 9.53 29.82 -22.91
C ARG A 636 8.12 29.28 -22.70
N ALA A 637 7.52 28.69 -23.73
CA ALA A 637 6.14 28.20 -23.67
C ALA A 637 6.05 26.87 -22.92
N TYR A 638 7.10 26.05 -23.01
CA TYR A 638 7.20 24.79 -22.31
C TYR A 638 8.66 24.51 -21.92
N PRO A 639 9.17 25.19 -20.87
CA PRO A 639 10.55 25.03 -20.42
C PRO A 639 10.83 23.58 -20.11
N ASN A 640 12.03 23.11 -20.44
CA ASN A 640 12.40 21.74 -20.16
C ASN A 640 12.70 21.59 -18.68
N LEU A 641 12.04 20.65 -18.01
CA LEU A 641 12.44 20.19 -16.68
C LEU A 641 13.47 19.06 -16.89
N PHE A 642 14.65 19.44 -17.39
CA PHE A 642 15.78 18.52 -17.58
C PHE A 642 16.09 17.83 -16.24
N ASN A 643 16.39 16.53 -16.26
CA ASN A 643 16.82 15.79 -15.05
C ASN A 643 18.11 16.35 -14.40
N HIS A 644 18.84 17.25 -15.07
CA HIS A 644 20.02 17.95 -14.52
C HIS A 644 19.82 19.45 -14.26
N GLY A 645 18.71 20.03 -14.72
CA GLY A 645 18.33 21.41 -14.48
C GLY A 645 17.59 22.03 -15.65
N ASP A 646 16.56 22.81 -15.34
CA ASP A 646 15.66 23.50 -16.27
C ASP A 646 16.29 24.70 -16.98
N GLY A 647 17.63 24.73 -17.05
CA GLY A 647 18.44 25.86 -17.43
C GLY A 647 18.44 26.99 -16.38
N VAL A 648 17.33 27.18 -15.66
CA VAL A 648 17.25 28.06 -14.49
C VAL A 648 18.15 27.54 -13.37
N ARG A 649 18.13 26.22 -13.11
CA ARG A 649 19.00 25.60 -12.11
C ARG A 649 20.48 25.79 -12.43
N GLU A 650 20.92 25.52 -13.65
CA GLU A 650 22.32 25.71 -14.08
C GLU A 650 22.71 27.19 -14.01
N TYR A 651 21.81 28.08 -14.42
CA TYR A 651 22.01 29.52 -14.34
C TYR A 651 22.16 29.99 -12.89
N ALA A 652 21.29 29.53 -11.98
CA ALA A 652 21.36 29.81 -10.56
C ALA A 652 22.63 29.25 -9.92
N LEU A 653 23.00 28.02 -10.27
CA LEU A 653 24.23 27.38 -9.79
C LEU A 653 25.49 28.13 -10.25
N ALA A 654 25.50 28.62 -11.49
CA ALA A 654 26.61 29.43 -11.98
C ALA A 654 26.74 30.76 -11.23
N TRP A 655 25.62 31.40 -10.85
CA TRP A 655 25.60 32.58 -9.98
C TRP A 655 26.06 32.29 -8.55
N ASP A 656 25.71 31.13 -8.00
CA ASP A 656 26.18 30.71 -6.68
C ASP A 656 27.71 30.54 -6.65
N ASN A 657 28.30 29.92 -7.68
CA ASN A 657 29.76 29.85 -7.83
C ASN A 657 30.42 31.24 -7.92
N ILE A 658 29.78 32.20 -8.58
CA ILE A 658 30.22 33.60 -8.64
C ILE A 658 30.18 34.25 -7.26
N ALA A 659 29.12 34.03 -6.48
CA ALA A 659 29.00 34.53 -5.11
C ALA A 659 30.11 33.96 -4.21
N ARG A 660 30.44 32.67 -4.35
CA ARG A 660 31.55 32.02 -3.64
C ARG A 660 32.91 32.65 -4.00
N CYS A 661 33.14 32.99 -5.27
CA CYS A 661 34.31 33.75 -5.70
C CYS A 661 34.34 35.16 -5.07
N ALA A 662 33.22 35.88 -5.06
CA ALA A 662 33.12 37.20 -4.46
C ALA A 662 33.41 37.18 -2.94
N ASN A 663 32.92 36.16 -2.24
CA ASN A 663 33.23 35.93 -0.83
C ASN A 663 34.74 35.69 -0.62
N GLY A 664 35.38 34.89 -1.47
CA GLY A 664 36.83 34.69 -1.45
C GLY A 664 37.62 36.01 -1.57
N LEU A 665 37.20 36.90 -2.47
CA LEU A 665 37.81 38.23 -2.61
C LEU A 665 37.58 39.10 -1.38
N HIS A 666 36.38 39.08 -0.82
CA HIS A 666 36.06 39.83 0.39
C HIS A 666 36.96 39.40 1.55
N GLN A 667 37.13 38.09 1.74
CA GLN A 667 37.95 37.55 2.81
C GLN A 667 39.45 37.86 2.61
N LEU A 668 39.97 37.78 1.38
CA LEU A 668 41.35 38.22 1.08
C LEU A 668 41.56 39.71 1.39
N ALA A 669 40.58 40.56 1.07
CA ALA A 669 40.68 42.00 1.28
C ALA A 669 40.69 42.40 2.76
N ARG A 670 40.07 41.60 3.66
CA ARG A 670 40.06 41.88 5.10
C ARG A 670 41.43 41.68 5.78
N GLY A 671 42.36 40.98 5.13
CA GLY A 671 43.69 40.71 5.66
C GLY A 671 43.68 39.67 6.77
N GLY A 672 44.35 38.54 6.54
CA GLY A 672 44.44 37.42 7.49
C GLY A 672 44.19 36.07 6.80
N ARG A 673 44.69 34.98 7.40
CA ARG A 673 44.26 33.62 7.00
C ARG A 673 42.85 33.41 7.55
N PHE A 674 41.91 33.12 6.67
CA PHE A 674 40.56 32.70 7.03
C PHE A 674 40.38 31.21 6.77
N ASP A 675 39.39 30.64 7.46
CA ASP A 675 39.00 29.25 7.27
C ASP A 675 38.31 29.10 5.91
N ILE A 676 38.85 28.21 5.08
CA ILE A 676 38.40 28.03 3.70
C ILE A 676 36.99 27.44 3.63
N GLU A 677 36.51 26.79 4.71
CA GLU A 677 35.14 26.31 4.81
C GLU A 677 34.11 27.46 4.84
N GLN A 678 34.52 28.66 5.27
CA GLN A 678 33.66 29.86 5.20
C GLN A 678 33.38 30.33 3.77
N LEU A 679 34.07 29.77 2.75
CA LEU A 679 33.74 30.02 1.35
C LEU A 679 32.62 29.11 0.85
N GLU A 680 32.32 28.04 1.58
CA GLU A 680 31.28 27.09 1.24
C GLU A 680 29.91 27.57 1.73
N THR A 681 29.83 28.47 2.74
CA THR A 681 28.59 29.11 3.20
C THR A 681 28.00 30.01 2.10
N SER A 682 27.18 29.37 1.27
CA SER A 682 26.44 29.88 0.11
C SER A 682 25.12 29.09 0.05
N PHE A 683 24.22 29.38 -0.89
CA PHE A 683 22.97 28.62 -1.02
C PHE A 683 23.27 27.12 -1.25
N GLN A 684 24.39 26.79 -1.90
CA GLN A 684 24.92 25.42 -1.98
C GLN A 684 25.55 24.89 -0.69
N GLY A 685 26.14 25.70 0.18
CA GLY A 685 26.62 25.21 1.48
C GLY A 685 25.47 24.63 2.29
N GLU A 686 24.39 25.38 2.37
CA GLU A 686 23.17 24.95 3.04
C GLU A 686 22.46 23.82 2.27
N TYR A 687 22.33 23.90 0.94
CA TYR A 687 21.70 22.84 0.14
C TYR A 687 22.54 21.54 0.07
N ALA A 688 23.87 21.63 0.01
CA ALA A 688 24.75 20.47 0.00
C ALA A 688 24.92 19.87 1.39
N ILE A 689 24.84 20.67 2.47
CA ILE A 689 24.67 20.13 3.84
C ILE A 689 23.32 19.42 3.91
N VAL A 690 22.22 20.05 3.52
CA VAL A 690 20.89 19.41 3.52
C VAL A 690 20.84 18.18 2.62
N SER A 691 21.48 18.19 1.45
CA SER A 691 21.49 17.05 0.52
C SER A 691 22.43 15.94 0.99
N ARG A 692 23.57 16.27 1.61
CA ARG A 692 24.50 15.29 2.19
C ARG A 692 23.97 14.73 3.49
N ASP A 693 23.27 15.54 4.28
CA ASP A 693 22.51 15.12 5.45
C ASP A 693 21.31 14.28 5.03
N ALA A 694 20.61 14.62 3.94
CA ALA A 694 19.51 13.79 3.42
C ALA A 694 20.03 12.48 2.83
N GLN A 695 21.16 12.49 2.13
CA GLN A 695 21.77 11.28 1.56
C GLN A 695 22.42 10.43 2.64
N GLY A 696 23.11 11.04 3.60
CA GLY A 696 23.64 10.39 4.79
C GLY A 696 22.52 9.87 5.70
N SER A 697 21.43 10.61 5.87
CA SER A 697 20.22 10.15 6.57
C SER A 697 19.53 9.04 5.80
N ARG A 698 19.51 9.06 4.46
CA ARG A 698 18.98 7.99 3.62
C ARG A 698 19.84 6.73 3.72
N GLU A 699 21.16 6.84 3.66
CA GLU A 699 22.07 5.72 3.84
C GLU A 699 22.03 5.18 5.27
N ALA A 700 21.95 6.06 6.28
CA ALA A 700 21.75 5.67 7.67
C ALA A 700 20.39 5.00 7.87
N LEU A 701 19.32 5.51 7.27
CA LEU A 701 18.01 4.87 7.24
C LEU A 701 18.08 3.51 6.56
N LEU A 702 18.72 3.40 5.40
CA LEU A 702 18.90 2.12 4.70
C LEU A 702 19.74 1.11 5.51
N ARG A 703 20.71 1.57 6.30
CA ARG A 703 21.51 0.72 7.22
C ARG A 703 20.76 0.37 8.50
N LEU A 704 19.91 1.26 9.01
CA LEU A 704 19.07 1.05 10.20
C LEU A 704 17.79 0.29 9.88
N MET A 705 17.36 0.27 8.61
CA MET A 705 16.15 -0.41 8.15
C MET A 705 16.14 -1.91 8.48
N PRO A 706 17.25 -2.66 8.31
CA PRO A 706 17.35 -4.04 8.79
C PRO A 706 17.13 -4.15 10.31
N GLU A 707 17.80 -3.33 11.13
CA GLU A 707 17.66 -3.37 12.60
C GLU A 707 16.25 -2.97 13.07
N LEU A 708 15.64 -1.96 12.42
CA LEU A 708 14.25 -1.56 12.66
C LEU A 708 13.27 -2.63 12.20
N SER A 709 13.55 -3.31 11.09
CA SER A 709 12.75 -4.44 10.60
C SER A 709 12.81 -5.62 11.57
N ASP A 710 14.00 -5.94 12.08
CA ASP A 710 14.20 -7.00 13.08
C ASP A 710 13.52 -6.65 14.42
N THR A 711 13.65 -5.39 14.86
CA THR A 711 12.97 -4.90 16.08
C THR A 711 11.45 -4.90 15.91
N ARG A 712 10.96 -4.51 14.71
CA ARG A 712 9.53 -4.57 14.37
C ARG A 712 9.05 -6.01 14.34
N ALA A 713 9.80 -6.95 13.76
CA ALA A 713 9.47 -8.37 13.74
C ALA A 713 9.32 -8.93 15.16
N LEU A 714 10.25 -8.58 16.06
CA LEU A 714 10.18 -8.97 17.47
C LEU A 714 8.97 -8.35 18.19
N LEU A 715 8.63 -7.10 17.89
CA LEU A 715 7.44 -6.44 18.44
C LEU A 715 6.16 -7.10 17.91
N VAL A 716 6.09 -7.43 16.62
CA VAL A 716 4.97 -8.17 16.03
C VAL A 716 4.79 -9.54 16.72
N GLU A 717 5.89 -10.28 16.93
CA GLU A 717 5.85 -11.55 17.64
C GLU A 717 5.27 -11.40 19.06
N ARG A 718 5.72 -10.37 19.80
CA ARG A 718 5.18 -10.07 21.14
C ARG A 718 3.71 -9.65 21.12
N THR A 719 3.30 -8.84 20.15
CA THR A 719 1.89 -8.42 20.00
C THR A 719 1.00 -9.61 19.69
N ASN A 720 1.41 -10.48 18.76
CA ASN A 720 0.67 -11.71 18.44
C ASN A 720 0.53 -12.62 19.68
N MET A 721 1.58 -12.74 20.50
CA MET A 721 1.49 -13.48 21.75
C MET A 721 0.51 -12.84 22.75
N LEU A 722 0.47 -11.50 22.84
CA LEU A 722 -0.46 -10.80 23.73
C LEU A 722 -1.91 -10.95 23.26
N GLU A 723 -2.17 -10.86 21.95
CA GLU A 723 -3.49 -11.09 21.36
C GLU A 723 -3.97 -12.53 21.58
N ALA A 724 -3.09 -13.52 21.39
CA ALA A 724 -3.41 -14.92 21.68
C ALA A 724 -3.78 -15.13 23.16
N HIS A 725 -3.08 -14.47 24.09
CA HIS A 725 -3.45 -14.49 25.51
C HIS A 725 -4.77 -13.78 25.79
N ALA A 726 -5.03 -12.62 25.17
CA ALA A 726 -6.28 -11.89 25.33
C ALA A 726 -7.48 -12.72 24.84
N GLU A 727 -7.32 -13.44 23.72
CA GLU A 727 -8.37 -14.29 23.17
C GLU A 727 -8.59 -15.57 23.98
N ALA A 728 -7.53 -16.12 24.59
CA ALA A 728 -7.67 -17.18 25.58
C ALA A 728 -8.43 -16.70 26.83
N LEU A 729 -8.13 -15.48 27.31
CA LEU A 729 -8.82 -14.88 28.45
C LEU A 729 -10.32 -14.63 28.15
N LYS A 730 -10.65 -14.15 26.95
CA LYS A 730 -12.04 -14.00 26.51
C LYS A 730 -12.82 -15.31 26.54
N ARG A 731 -12.21 -16.40 26.07
CA ARG A 731 -12.81 -17.74 26.13
C ARG A 731 -13.05 -18.19 27.57
N GLU A 732 -12.08 -17.99 28.45
CA GLU A 732 -12.20 -18.35 29.87
C GLU A 732 -13.29 -17.53 30.58
N ILE A 733 -13.43 -16.24 30.24
CA ILE A 733 -14.52 -15.38 30.73
C ILE A 733 -15.87 -15.88 30.22
N ALA A 734 -15.98 -16.26 28.94
CA ALA A 734 -17.23 -16.78 28.38
C ALA A 734 -17.66 -18.09 29.07
N ASP A 735 -16.72 -19.00 29.36
CA ASP A 735 -16.97 -20.23 30.11
C ASP A 735 -17.42 -19.96 31.55
N LEU A 736 -16.81 -18.97 32.22
CA LEU A 736 -17.21 -18.53 33.56
C LEU A 736 -18.63 -17.95 33.56
N VAL A 737 -18.99 -17.15 32.54
CA VAL A 737 -20.34 -16.60 32.39
C VAL A 737 -21.37 -17.72 32.16
N ALA A 738 -21.06 -18.69 31.31
CA ALA A 738 -21.93 -19.86 31.07
C ALA A 738 -22.09 -20.72 32.35
N THR A 739 -21.01 -20.92 33.11
CA THR A 739 -21.03 -21.63 34.39
C THR A 739 -21.90 -20.90 35.42
N ARG A 740 -21.79 -19.56 35.49
CA ARG A 740 -22.63 -18.73 36.35
C ARG A 740 -24.10 -18.86 35.99
N GLN A 741 -24.45 -18.85 34.70
CA GLN A 741 -25.82 -19.01 34.24
C GLN A 741 -26.41 -20.37 34.67
N THR A 742 -25.62 -21.44 34.53
CA THR A 742 -26.00 -22.79 34.99
C THR A 742 -26.23 -22.84 36.51
N LEU A 743 -25.40 -22.14 37.29
CA LEU A 743 -25.58 -22.05 38.75
C LEU A 743 -26.85 -21.29 39.13
N VAL A 744 -27.21 -20.24 38.39
CA VAL A 744 -28.47 -19.50 38.59
C VAL A 744 -29.66 -20.43 38.34
N GLU A 745 -29.68 -21.17 37.24
CA GLU A 745 -30.75 -22.11 36.89
C GLU A 745 -30.93 -23.20 37.96
N ARG A 746 -29.82 -23.80 38.43
CA ARG A 746 -29.85 -24.78 39.53
C ARG A 746 -30.36 -24.17 40.85
N THR A 747 -30.02 -22.92 41.12
CA THR A 747 -30.51 -22.22 42.31
C THR A 747 -32.03 -22.03 42.23
N ASP A 748 -32.55 -21.65 41.07
CA ASP A 748 -34.00 -21.50 40.85
C ASP A 748 -34.75 -22.84 40.95
N GLU A 749 -34.15 -23.94 40.50
CA GLU A 749 -34.70 -25.30 40.66
C GLU A 749 -34.74 -25.74 42.13
N LEU A 750 -33.68 -25.46 42.90
CA LEU A 750 -33.65 -25.72 44.35
C LEU A 750 -34.69 -24.88 45.10
N VAL A 751 -34.89 -23.63 44.71
CA VAL A 751 -35.93 -22.76 45.30
C VAL A 751 -37.32 -23.33 45.03
N ARG A 752 -37.60 -23.80 43.80
CA ARG A 752 -38.87 -24.47 43.46
C ARG A 752 -39.08 -25.75 44.27
N THR A 753 -38.07 -26.61 44.32
CA THR A 753 -38.11 -27.87 45.07
C THR A 753 -38.38 -27.63 46.56
N ARG A 754 -37.75 -26.59 47.13
CA ARG A 754 -38.00 -26.18 48.53
C ARG A 754 -39.46 -25.78 48.73
N SER A 755 -40.03 -24.99 47.84
CA SER A 755 -41.44 -24.56 47.93
C SER A 755 -42.40 -25.75 47.90
N ASP A 756 -42.19 -26.71 47.00
CA ASP A 756 -43.00 -27.94 46.92
C ASP A 756 -42.89 -28.79 48.21
N LEU A 757 -41.70 -28.87 48.80
CA LEU A 757 -41.47 -29.56 50.07
C LEU A 757 -42.21 -28.89 51.24
N VAL A 758 -42.26 -27.56 51.26
CA VAL A 758 -43.03 -26.81 52.26
C VAL A 758 -44.51 -27.13 52.11
N GLU A 759 -45.06 -27.06 50.90
CA GLU A 759 -46.48 -27.34 50.63
C GLU A 759 -46.87 -28.79 51.01
N ARG A 760 -46.02 -29.77 50.66
CA ARG A 760 -46.21 -31.17 51.09
C ARG A 760 -46.18 -31.33 52.60
N THR A 761 -45.29 -30.60 53.27
CA THR A 761 -45.19 -30.64 54.74
C THR A 761 -46.47 -30.07 55.38
N GLU A 762 -47.00 -28.97 54.85
CA GLU A 762 -48.27 -28.39 55.32
C GLU A 762 -49.45 -29.35 55.12
N SER A 763 -49.51 -30.02 53.96
CA SER A 763 -50.52 -31.05 53.67
C SER A 763 -50.44 -32.25 54.64
N LEU A 764 -49.23 -32.74 54.93
CA LEU A 764 -49.01 -33.81 55.91
C LEU A 764 -49.41 -33.38 57.33
N VAL A 765 -49.15 -32.13 57.72
CA VAL A 765 -49.61 -31.57 59.00
C VAL A 765 -51.14 -31.53 59.04
N GLY A 766 -51.80 -31.15 57.94
CA GLY A 766 -53.26 -31.21 57.80
C GLY A 766 -53.81 -32.63 57.99
N THR A 767 -53.26 -33.59 57.26
CA THR A 767 -53.64 -35.01 57.34
C THR A 767 -53.45 -35.58 58.75
N ARG A 768 -52.36 -35.19 59.43
CA ARG A 768 -52.11 -35.59 60.82
C ARG A 768 -53.18 -35.04 61.77
N ARG A 769 -53.64 -33.79 61.58
CA ARG A 769 -54.72 -33.23 62.41
C ARG A 769 -56.02 -34.01 62.24
N GLU A 770 -56.36 -34.40 61.01
CA GLU A 770 -57.55 -35.22 60.75
C GLU A 770 -57.45 -36.61 61.40
N LEU A 771 -56.29 -37.26 61.31
CA LEU A 771 -56.05 -38.56 61.95
C LEU A 771 -56.17 -38.48 63.48
N VAL A 772 -55.69 -37.40 64.09
CA VAL A 772 -55.86 -37.17 65.53
C VAL A 772 -57.34 -37.03 65.88
N ALA A 773 -58.10 -36.21 65.15
CA ALA A 773 -59.53 -36.05 65.38
C ALA A 773 -60.30 -37.38 65.25
N ARG A 774 -59.95 -38.19 64.24
CA ARG A 774 -60.56 -39.51 64.00
C ARG A 774 -60.19 -40.53 65.08
N THR A 775 -58.98 -40.41 65.63
CA THR A 775 -58.55 -41.22 66.78
C THR A 775 -59.36 -40.85 68.02
N ASP A 776 -59.59 -39.57 68.27
CA ASP A 776 -60.42 -39.10 69.39
C ASP A 776 -61.87 -39.61 69.27
N GLU A 777 -62.45 -39.59 68.06
CA GLU A 777 -63.77 -40.18 67.78
C GLU A 777 -63.80 -41.69 68.05
N LEU A 778 -62.78 -42.43 67.62
CA LEU A 778 -62.68 -43.87 67.88
C LEU A 778 -62.52 -44.18 69.38
N VAL A 779 -61.78 -43.35 70.12
CA VAL A 779 -61.65 -43.47 71.57
C VAL A 779 -63.00 -43.23 72.26
N ALA A 780 -63.76 -42.22 71.82
CA ALA A 780 -65.12 -41.97 72.31
C ALA A 780 -66.05 -43.15 72.02
N THR A 781 -66.03 -43.66 70.79
CA THR A 781 -66.83 -44.81 70.35
C THR A 781 -66.47 -46.07 71.14
N ARG A 782 -65.18 -46.31 71.39
CA ARG A 782 -64.70 -47.42 72.23
C ARG A 782 -65.21 -47.29 73.66
N ARG A 783 -65.23 -46.09 74.24
CA ARG A 783 -65.75 -45.86 75.59
C ARG A 783 -67.24 -46.23 75.67
N ASP A 784 -68.03 -45.80 74.68
CA ASP A 784 -69.46 -46.13 74.57
C ASP A 784 -69.70 -47.64 74.42
N LEU A 785 -68.86 -48.32 73.64
CA LEU A 785 -68.88 -49.78 73.48
C LEU A 785 -68.53 -50.53 74.77
N VAL A 786 -67.55 -50.04 75.54
CA VAL A 786 -67.21 -50.62 76.85
C VAL A 786 -68.38 -50.47 77.81
N GLU A 787 -69.01 -49.29 77.86
CA GLU A 787 -70.19 -49.03 78.70
C GLU A 787 -71.36 -49.97 78.34
N ARG A 788 -71.65 -50.13 77.05
CA ARG A 788 -72.65 -51.12 76.57
C ARG A 788 -72.28 -52.57 76.87
N THR A 789 -70.99 -52.89 76.88
CA THR A 789 -70.51 -54.24 77.21
C THR A 789 -70.70 -54.50 78.70
N ASP A 790 -70.40 -53.53 79.57
CA ASP A 790 -70.65 -53.60 81.00
C ASP A 790 -72.15 -53.73 81.31
N ASP A 791 -73.02 -53.01 80.60
CA ASP A 791 -74.48 -53.17 80.67
C ASP A 791 -74.92 -54.60 80.31
N LEU A 792 -74.37 -55.17 79.23
CA LEU A 792 -74.65 -56.55 78.79
C LEU A 792 -74.14 -57.59 79.79
N VAL A 793 -72.98 -57.36 80.41
CA VAL A 793 -72.45 -58.20 81.48
C VAL A 793 -73.33 -58.10 82.73
N GLY A 794 -73.82 -56.91 83.08
CA GLY A 794 -74.81 -56.72 84.15
C GLY A 794 -76.12 -57.47 83.90
N ALA A 795 -76.61 -57.47 82.65
CA ALA A 795 -77.81 -58.21 82.24
C ALA A 795 -77.64 -59.75 82.30
N ARG A 796 -76.40 -60.25 82.22
CA ARG A 796 -76.08 -61.69 82.29
C ARG A 796 -76.43 -62.31 83.65
N ALA A 797 -76.33 -61.55 84.74
CA ALA A 797 -76.60 -62.07 86.08
C ALA A 797 -78.06 -62.53 86.25
N ALA A 798 -79.02 -61.68 85.90
CA ALA A 798 -80.45 -62.00 86.00
C ALA A 798 -80.91 -63.07 84.98
N LEU A 799 -80.28 -63.15 83.81
CA LEU A 799 -80.52 -64.20 82.81
C LEU A 799 -80.01 -65.56 83.29
N THR A 800 -78.85 -65.60 83.94
CA THR A 800 -78.31 -66.83 84.53
C THR A 800 -79.20 -67.32 85.68
N GLU A 801 -79.69 -66.40 86.52
CA GLU A 801 -80.65 -66.70 87.58
C GLU A 801 -81.99 -67.23 87.03
N ARG A 802 -82.56 -66.61 85.98
CA ARG A 802 -83.76 -67.12 85.30
C ARG A 802 -83.55 -68.48 84.64
N THR A 803 -82.35 -68.77 84.14
CA THR A 803 -82.01 -70.07 83.55
C THR A 803 -81.95 -71.15 84.62
N SER A 804 -81.31 -70.86 85.76
CA SER A 804 -81.32 -71.76 86.93
C SER A 804 -82.72 -72.02 87.49
N MET A 805 -83.60 -71.00 87.50
CA MET A 805 -85.01 -71.17 87.88
C MET A 805 -85.78 -72.06 86.89
N LEU A 806 -85.51 -71.94 85.58
CA LEU A 806 -86.10 -72.77 84.53
C LEU A 806 -85.62 -74.23 84.62
N GLU A 807 -84.35 -74.46 84.94
CA GLU A 807 -83.80 -75.80 85.16
C GLU A 807 -84.39 -76.46 86.41
N ALA A 808 -84.61 -75.70 87.50
CA ALA A 808 -85.33 -76.18 88.69
C ALA A 808 -86.79 -76.54 88.37
N ALA A 809 -87.49 -75.72 87.59
CA ALA A 809 -88.87 -76.00 87.16
C ALA A 809 -88.97 -77.22 86.22
N LEU A 810 -87.97 -77.44 85.35
CA LEU A 810 -87.85 -78.64 84.52
C LEU A 810 -87.61 -79.90 85.36
N GLY A 811 -86.86 -79.80 86.46
CA GLY A 811 -86.70 -80.85 87.46
C GLY A 811 -88.00 -81.22 88.17
N GLU A 812 -88.81 -80.22 88.56
CA GLU A 812 -90.14 -80.45 89.16
C GLU A 812 -91.13 -81.08 88.17
N ILE A 813 -91.12 -80.66 86.90
CA ILE A 813 -91.95 -81.25 85.85
C ILE A 813 -91.54 -82.72 85.57
N ALA A 814 -90.24 -83.04 85.63
CA ALA A 814 -89.76 -84.42 85.49
C ALA A 814 -90.17 -85.31 86.68
N SER A 815 -90.20 -84.76 87.90
CA SER A 815 -90.70 -85.43 89.12
C SER A 815 -92.20 -85.71 89.05
N LEU A 816 -93.01 -84.72 88.65
CA LEU A 816 -94.47 -84.87 88.47
C LEU A 816 -94.84 -85.84 87.35
N LYS A 817 -93.99 -85.99 86.33
CA LYS A 817 -94.17 -86.98 85.25
C LYS A 817 -93.90 -88.42 85.71
N ALA A 818 -93.05 -88.61 86.72
CA ALA A 818 -92.76 -89.91 87.33
C ALA A 818 -93.88 -90.36 88.29
N GLU A 819 -94.52 -89.43 89.02
CA GLU A 819 -95.70 -89.72 89.85
C GLU A 819 -96.95 -90.09 89.03
N LEU A 820 -97.13 -89.51 87.83
CA LEU A 820 -98.29 -89.79 86.99
C LEU A 820 -98.25 -91.14 86.23
N ALA A 821 -97.08 -91.81 86.17
CA ALA A 821 -96.90 -93.08 85.46
C ALA A 821 -97.17 -94.33 86.32
N GLY A 822 -97.39 -94.19 87.63
CA GLY A 822 -97.59 -95.30 88.58
C GLY A 822 -99.04 -95.76 88.80
N LEU A 823 -100.05 -95.08 88.21
CA LEU A 823 -101.46 -95.38 88.43
C LEU A 823 -102.14 -95.95 87.18
N ARG A 824 -101.92 -97.23 86.88
CA ARG A 824 -102.94 -98.09 86.22
C ARG A 824 -102.97 -99.51 86.82
N PRO A 825 -104.15 -100.06 87.17
CA PRO A 825 -104.28 -101.28 87.97
C PRO A 825 -104.65 -102.54 87.15
N SER A 826 -104.31 -103.72 87.70
CA SER A 826 -104.96 -105.00 87.39
C SER A 826 -104.98 -105.91 88.65
N HIS A 827 -106.11 -106.54 88.95
CA HIS A 827 -106.25 -107.68 89.88
C HIS A 827 -106.17 -108.96 89.03
N GLY A 828 -105.58 -110.10 89.39
CA GLY A 828 -104.85 -110.61 90.56
C GLY A 828 -104.64 -112.13 90.40
N ALA A 829 -103.67 -112.73 91.10
CA ALA A 829 -103.67 -114.10 91.69
C ALA A 829 -102.26 -114.72 91.82
N ARG A 830 -101.90 -115.10 93.06
CA ARG A 830 -100.99 -116.20 93.52
C ARG A 830 -99.60 -116.27 92.85
N SER A 831 -98.47 -116.05 93.53
CA SER A 831 -98.04 -116.25 94.91
C SER A 831 -97.17 -115.11 95.41
#